data_AF-A0A4W4ECR2-F1
#
_entry.id   AF-A0A4W4ECR2-F1
#
_cell.length_a   1.000
_cell.length_b   1.000
_cell.length_c   1.000
_cell.angle_alpha   90.00
_cell.angle_beta   90.00
_cell.angle_gamma   90.00
#
_symmetry.space_group_name_H-M   'P 1'
#
loop_
_entity.id
_entity.type
_entity.pdbx_description
1 polymer ?
#
loop_
_entity_poly.entity_id
_entity_poly.type
_entity_poly.pdbx_seq_one_letter_code
_entity_poly.pdbx_strand_id
1 'polypeptide(L)'
;MCHIPVFCWLTATVLETLLGSSEAGEIPKTLTQMYIHFLLIQTRAKQRYFDRREDGLADEDMIVKLGKLAFEQLEKGNIIFYEEDLRACGIDFKEAVIYSGVCSQIFKEEHAMTQSKVYCFLHLSIQEFLAAVYVFVMCNVNNWNVLDEKSCIMVDLSRPALCELHRSAVDRALKSENGNLDLFLRFLLGLSLDSNQTLLQGLLTKVQYNFQSLEASVDYIKKKIEENSSTEKSINLFHCLNELNELSLVKDIQHYLSSEWFSKFSLTQWSALVFVLLTSADRLNIFDLKKYSKSDEGLLRLLLVVKASEIALLSNCGLSERCCKALGTALESSNLRELDLSGNSIGDTGLRRLAEGLSCLCRLSYCRITPQGCAILATRLIPKLLLLKELDLSDNSLREAGIRILATQLRNPHCKIEILRLKDCRVTPNGSTALASALKSNPSHLKELDLHWNNPGDSGVEQLAAVVKDPLSKLEVLWLSYGLLTEKCCEALATAFRSYSSVLKAVDLSGNLIEDTGVEWLSSGLQSPQCRLEILRCNGDAELTNHIPCFIHLERIVDANVRLCGNVDNQRKTCFHRLAFCGMTEKGASVLASAFAANPAAIRELDLSENPIGDSGLKALSQVLENHLLLSKLLYCKTGVTGEGCVALASALASNPIHLRELNLGNNDLRGTGIKFLFAALEDHSSAILKLELNQCSLTTGCCDSLASALGKKFSCLRELNLGCNNLQDSGVKSLCAGLESPHCKLKTLSLY
;
A
#
# COMPACT_ATOMS: atom_id res chain seq x y z
N MET A 1 0.95 11.50 -27.49
CA MET A 1 0.55 12.54 -28.47
C MET A 1 1.61 12.76 -29.55
N CYS A 2 2.89 13.00 -29.20
CA CYS A 2 3.95 13.36 -30.16
C CYS A 2 4.38 12.29 -31.18
N HIS A 3 3.78 11.09 -31.19
CA HIS A 3 3.98 10.12 -32.27
C HIS A 3 3.31 10.55 -33.58
N ILE A 4 2.34 11.47 -33.52
CA ILE A 4 1.72 12.08 -34.71
C ILE A 4 2.37 13.45 -34.91
N PRO A 5 2.93 13.74 -36.11
CA PRO A 5 3.69 14.96 -36.37
C PRO A 5 2.94 16.25 -35.99
N VAL A 6 1.63 16.34 -36.25
CA VAL A 6 0.86 17.55 -35.92
C VAL A 6 0.79 17.81 -34.42
N PHE A 7 0.62 16.78 -33.59
CA PHE A 7 0.61 16.94 -32.14
C PHE A 7 2.01 17.26 -31.61
N CYS A 8 3.06 16.73 -32.24
CA CYS A 8 4.44 17.09 -31.92
C CYS A 8 4.70 18.58 -32.20
N TRP A 9 4.31 19.05 -33.38
CA TRP A 9 4.41 20.46 -33.77
C TRP A 9 3.63 21.37 -32.82
N LEU A 10 2.36 21.05 -32.55
CA LEU A 10 1.51 21.83 -31.64
C LEU A 10 2.12 21.90 -30.23
N THR A 11 2.58 20.75 -29.70
CA THR A 11 3.22 20.67 -28.38
C THR A 11 4.51 21.50 -28.35
N ALA A 12 5.34 21.41 -29.40
CA ALA A 12 6.58 22.18 -29.49
C ALA A 12 6.30 23.69 -29.53
N THR A 13 5.34 24.15 -30.34
CA THR A 13 4.94 25.56 -30.42
C THR A 13 4.47 26.11 -29.07
N VAL A 14 3.65 25.33 -28.36
CA VAL A 14 3.14 25.73 -27.04
C VAL A 14 4.25 25.76 -25.99
N LEU A 15 5.04 24.68 -25.88
CA LEU A 15 6.10 24.58 -24.88
C LEU A 15 7.25 25.57 -25.11
N GLU A 16 7.64 25.81 -26.37
CA GLU A 16 8.66 26.81 -26.71
C GLU A 16 8.24 28.21 -26.23
N THR A 17 6.98 28.58 -26.44
CA THR A 17 6.45 29.87 -26.00
C THR A 17 6.39 29.97 -24.48
N LEU A 18 5.90 28.93 -23.80
CA LEU A 18 5.73 28.91 -22.34
C LEU A 18 7.06 28.86 -21.59
N LEU A 19 8.06 28.13 -22.11
CA LEU A 19 9.40 28.04 -21.50
C LEU A 19 10.27 29.26 -21.81
N GLY A 20 9.98 29.98 -22.91
CA GLY A 20 10.73 31.16 -23.34
C GLY A 20 10.28 32.49 -22.70
N SER A 21 9.06 32.56 -22.15
CA SER A 21 8.56 33.76 -21.46
C SER A 21 8.92 33.77 -19.97
N SER A 22 9.31 34.93 -19.42
CA SER A 22 9.61 35.10 -17.97
C SER A 22 8.38 34.98 -17.05
N GLU A 23 7.18 34.83 -17.63
CA GLU A 23 5.97 34.44 -16.91
C GLU A 23 5.90 32.91 -16.88
N ALA A 24 6.27 32.31 -15.74
CA ALA A 24 6.16 30.87 -15.51
C ALA A 24 4.68 30.46 -15.40
N GLY A 25 3.99 30.33 -16.53
CA GLY A 25 2.67 29.71 -16.59
C GLY A 25 2.74 28.21 -16.27
N GLU A 26 1.65 27.64 -15.74
CA GLU A 26 1.57 26.18 -15.58
C GLU A 26 1.66 25.48 -16.95
N ILE A 27 2.48 24.43 -17.03
CA ILE A 27 2.56 23.59 -18.23
C ILE A 27 1.22 22.86 -18.42
N PRO A 28 0.63 22.87 -19.63
CA PRO A 28 -0.64 22.20 -19.91
C PRO A 28 -0.58 20.71 -19.54
N LYS A 29 -1.56 20.26 -18.75
CA LYS A 29 -1.68 18.88 -18.27
C LYS A 29 -2.65 18.05 -19.12
N THR A 30 -3.63 18.70 -19.74
CA THR A 30 -4.63 18.03 -20.60
C THR A 30 -4.52 18.42 -22.06
N LEU A 31 -5.14 17.66 -22.96
CA LEU A 31 -5.16 17.99 -24.38
C LEU A 31 -5.91 19.31 -24.62
N THR A 32 -7.02 19.51 -23.92
CA THR A 32 -7.82 20.74 -24.06
C THR A 32 -7.01 21.98 -23.69
N GLN A 33 -6.26 21.93 -22.57
CA GLN A 33 -5.36 23.03 -22.19
C GLN A 33 -4.32 23.32 -23.27
N MET A 34 -3.71 22.27 -23.83
CA MET A 34 -2.72 22.42 -24.89
C MET A 34 -3.30 23.15 -26.11
N TYR A 35 -4.55 22.85 -26.48
CA TYR A 35 -5.25 23.50 -27.59
C TYR A 35 -5.69 24.94 -27.28
N ILE A 36 -6.14 25.23 -26.06
CA ILE A 36 -6.44 26.61 -25.63
C ILE A 36 -5.18 27.47 -25.71
N HIS A 37 -4.05 26.97 -25.18
CA HIS A 37 -2.77 27.67 -25.26
C HIS A 37 -2.29 27.86 -26.71
N PHE A 38 -2.44 26.83 -27.55
CA PHE A 38 -2.12 26.96 -28.97
C PHE A 38 -2.93 28.07 -29.64
N LEU A 39 -4.25 28.12 -29.42
CA LEU A 39 -5.11 29.15 -30.00
C LEU A 39 -4.77 30.56 -29.46
N LEU A 40 -4.48 30.69 -28.15
CA LEU A 40 -3.97 31.93 -27.55
C LEU A 40 -2.69 32.44 -28.23
N ILE A 41 -1.75 31.53 -28.52
CA ILE A 41 -0.49 31.88 -29.19
C ILE A 41 -0.76 32.35 -30.62
N GLN A 42 -1.62 31.67 -31.37
CA GLN A 42 -1.97 32.05 -32.74
C GLN A 42 -2.64 33.44 -32.79
N THR A 43 -3.58 33.71 -31.88
CA THR A 43 -4.26 35.01 -31.80
C THR A 43 -3.28 36.15 -31.46
N ARG A 44 -2.36 35.92 -30.53
CA ARG A 44 -1.31 36.90 -30.17
C ARG A 44 -0.29 37.12 -31.30
N ALA A 45 0.06 36.07 -32.03
CA ALA A 45 0.98 36.18 -33.17
C ALA A 45 0.40 37.06 -34.27
N LYS A 46 -0.90 36.90 -34.60
CA LYS A 46 -1.63 37.77 -35.54
C LYS A 46 -1.50 39.26 -35.17
N GLN A 47 -1.70 39.60 -33.90
CA GLN A 47 -1.62 40.98 -33.41
C GLN A 47 -0.23 41.62 -33.65
N ARG A 48 0.84 40.82 -33.66
CA ARG A 48 2.22 41.30 -33.92
C ARG A 48 2.52 41.54 -35.41
N TYR A 49 1.91 40.78 -36.33
CA TYR A 49 2.23 40.86 -37.76
C TYR A 49 1.39 41.89 -38.53
N PHE A 50 0.19 42.22 -38.07
CA PHE A 50 -0.76 43.03 -38.84
C PHE A 50 -0.95 44.47 -38.33
N ASP A 51 -0.17 44.92 -37.34
CA ASP A 51 -0.11 46.31 -36.84
C ASP A 51 -1.49 46.95 -36.57
N ARG A 52 -2.50 46.13 -36.21
CA ARG A 52 -3.82 46.60 -35.77
C ARG A 52 -3.83 46.68 -34.25
N ARG A 53 -3.70 47.90 -33.72
CA ARG A 53 -3.94 48.23 -32.30
C ARG A 53 -5.43 48.39 -31.95
N GLU A 54 -6.34 47.86 -32.76
CA GLU A 54 -7.79 48.06 -32.55
C GLU A 54 -8.55 46.72 -32.41
N ASP A 55 -9.18 46.61 -31.24
CA ASP A 55 -10.23 45.70 -30.76
C ASP A 55 -9.95 44.18 -30.69
N GLY A 56 -9.61 43.71 -29.48
CA GLY A 56 -9.71 42.29 -29.10
C GLY A 56 -11.12 41.69 -29.27
N LEU A 57 -12.15 42.54 -29.38
CA LEU A 57 -13.53 42.15 -29.69
C LEU A 57 -13.71 41.55 -31.10
N ALA A 58 -12.87 41.94 -32.07
CA ALA A 58 -12.91 41.39 -33.43
C ALA A 58 -12.32 39.98 -33.49
N ASP A 59 -11.35 39.66 -32.61
CA ASP A 59 -10.77 38.33 -32.50
C ASP A 59 -11.75 37.33 -31.87
N GLU A 60 -12.54 37.77 -30.88
CA GLU A 60 -13.60 36.98 -30.24
C GLU A 60 -14.68 36.53 -31.23
N ASP A 61 -15.25 37.49 -31.96
CA ASP A 61 -16.31 37.24 -32.95
C ASP A 61 -15.82 36.28 -34.04
N MET A 62 -14.58 36.45 -34.50
CA MET A 62 -13.99 35.57 -35.50
C MET A 62 -13.77 34.14 -34.98
N ILE A 63 -13.32 33.95 -33.72
CA ILE A 63 -13.18 32.63 -33.12
C ILE A 63 -14.53 31.91 -33.04
N VAL A 64 -15.60 32.61 -32.64
CA VAL A 64 -16.95 32.05 -32.59
C VAL A 64 -17.45 31.67 -33.99
N LYS A 65 -17.22 32.52 -35.00
CA LYS A 65 -17.58 32.23 -36.40
C LYS A 65 -16.81 31.04 -36.97
N LEU A 66 -15.49 30.96 -36.71
CA LEU A 66 -14.67 29.81 -37.10
C LEU A 66 -15.13 28.53 -36.39
N GLY A 67 -15.54 28.63 -35.12
CA GLY A 67 -16.14 27.53 -34.37
C GLY A 67 -17.48 27.08 -34.95
N LYS A 68 -18.35 28.01 -35.36
CA LYS A 68 -19.61 27.71 -36.05
C LYS A 68 -19.35 26.94 -37.34
N LEU A 69 -18.43 27.45 -38.18
CA LEU A 69 -18.03 26.79 -39.42
C LEU A 69 -17.48 25.38 -39.15
N ALA A 70 -16.62 25.26 -38.14
CA ALA A 70 -16.03 23.98 -37.76
C ALA A 70 -17.10 22.96 -37.35
N PHE A 71 -18.09 23.38 -36.55
CA PHE A 71 -19.21 22.54 -36.12
C PHE A 71 -20.10 22.12 -37.29
N GLU A 72 -20.53 23.05 -38.14
CA GLU A 72 -21.38 22.73 -39.30
C GLU A 72 -20.70 21.78 -40.30
N GLN A 73 -19.40 21.96 -40.55
CA GLN A 73 -18.65 21.07 -41.43
C GLN A 73 -18.36 19.72 -40.76
N LEU A 74 -18.17 19.68 -39.43
CA LEU A 74 -18.02 18.43 -38.70
C LEU A 74 -19.31 17.59 -38.76
N GLU A 75 -20.49 18.21 -38.60
CA GLU A 75 -21.79 17.53 -38.75
C GLU A 75 -22.00 16.96 -40.15
N LYS A 76 -21.52 17.66 -41.19
CA LYS A 76 -21.58 17.19 -42.58
C LYS A 76 -20.53 16.11 -42.90
N GLY A 77 -19.54 15.89 -42.03
CA GLY A 77 -18.40 15.01 -42.29
C GLY A 77 -17.38 15.57 -43.28
N ASN A 78 -17.34 16.90 -43.44
CA ASN A 78 -16.48 17.60 -44.40
C ASN A 78 -15.17 18.07 -43.75
N ILE A 79 -14.05 17.77 -44.41
CA ILE A 79 -12.69 18.25 -44.03
C ILE A 79 -12.30 19.50 -44.86
N ILE A 80 -12.80 19.57 -46.09
CA ILE A 80 -12.63 20.71 -47.00
C ILE A 80 -13.96 21.42 -47.19
N PHE A 81 -13.90 22.74 -47.36
CA PHE A 81 -15.06 23.60 -47.54
C PHE A 81 -14.75 24.77 -48.47
N TYR A 82 -15.80 25.43 -48.96
CA TYR A 82 -15.71 26.41 -50.02
C TYR A 82 -16.01 27.84 -49.52
N GLU A 83 -15.85 28.81 -50.42
CA GLU A 83 -16.11 30.21 -50.10
C GLU A 83 -17.59 30.45 -49.72
N GLU A 84 -18.54 29.67 -50.25
CA GLU A 84 -19.94 29.76 -49.84
C GLU A 84 -20.15 29.38 -48.37
N ASP A 85 -19.43 28.36 -47.87
CA ASP A 85 -19.52 27.92 -46.47
C ASP A 85 -18.98 29.00 -45.51
N LEU A 86 -17.90 29.67 -45.89
CA LEU A 86 -17.35 30.82 -45.14
C LEU A 86 -18.36 31.96 -45.05
N ARG A 87 -19.00 32.32 -46.17
CA ARG A 87 -20.02 33.37 -46.21
C ARG A 87 -21.26 33.01 -45.41
N ALA A 88 -21.69 31.74 -45.43
CA ALA A 88 -22.81 31.25 -44.63
C ALA A 88 -22.57 31.40 -43.12
N CYS A 89 -21.31 31.35 -42.70
CA CYS A 89 -20.88 31.61 -41.32
C CYS A 89 -20.56 33.09 -41.02
N GLY A 90 -20.74 34.00 -41.98
CA GLY A 90 -20.47 35.43 -41.80
C GLY A 90 -18.99 35.79 -41.75
N ILE A 91 -18.13 35.00 -42.42
CA ILE A 91 -16.68 35.22 -42.48
C ILE A 91 -16.31 35.82 -43.85
N ASP A 92 -15.64 36.98 -43.86
CA ASP A 92 -15.03 37.52 -45.08
C ASP A 92 -13.78 36.69 -45.45
N PHE A 93 -13.62 36.34 -46.72
CA PHE A 93 -12.50 35.54 -47.20
C PHE A 93 -11.15 36.22 -46.94
N LYS A 94 -11.09 37.55 -46.89
CA LYS A 94 -9.88 38.29 -46.52
C LYS A 94 -9.51 38.13 -45.05
N GLU A 95 -10.50 37.96 -44.17
CA GLU A 95 -10.31 37.75 -42.74
C GLU A 95 -9.89 36.30 -42.43
N ALA A 96 -10.42 35.32 -43.17
CA ALA A 96 -10.06 33.92 -43.02
C ALA A 96 -8.56 33.65 -43.28
N VAL A 97 -7.97 34.35 -44.26
CA VAL A 97 -6.53 34.21 -44.62
C VAL A 97 -5.60 34.71 -43.50
N ILE A 98 -6.08 35.63 -42.65
CA ILE A 98 -5.29 36.19 -41.54
C ILE A 98 -5.09 35.16 -40.41
N TYR A 99 -5.99 34.17 -40.31
CA TYR A 99 -5.88 33.04 -39.37
C TYR A 99 -5.23 31.81 -40.02
N SER A 100 -4.23 32.02 -40.88
CA SER A 100 -3.55 30.94 -41.62
C SER A 100 -2.98 29.81 -40.73
N GLY A 101 -2.67 30.11 -39.46
CA GLY A 101 -2.25 29.12 -38.46
C GLY A 101 -3.36 28.18 -37.96
N VAL A 102 -4.62 28.44 -38.33
CA VAL A 102 -5.82 27.68 -37.90
C VAL A 102 -6.64 27.22 -39.11
N CYS A 103 -6.88 28.11 -40.08
CA CYS A 103 -7.62 27.86 -41.32
C CYS A 103 -6.78 28.31 -42.53
N SER A 104 -6.51 27.40 -43.46
CA SER A 104 -5.65 27.64 -44.62
C SER A 104 -6.40 27.43 -45.94
N GLN A 105 -6.05 28.24 -46.93
CA GLN A 105 -6.44 28.00 -48.33
C GLN A 105 -5.45 26.99 -48.93
N ILE A 106 -5.94 25.86 -49.46
CA ILE A 106 -5.06 24.78 -49.95
C ILE A 106 -4.75 24.93 -51.45
N PHE A 107 -5.77 25.07 -52.30
CA PHE A 107 -5.62 25.14 -53.77
C PHE A 107 -6.68 26.03 -54.43
N LYS A 108 -6.47 26.34 -55.73
CA LYS A 108 -7.51 26.84 -56.64
C LYS A 108 -7.94 25.69 -57.53
N GLU A 109 -9.20 25.31 -57.48
CA GLU A 109 -9.75 24.28 -58.35
C GLU A 109 -10.19 24.95 -59.66
N GLU A 110 -9.61 24.54 -60.79
CA GLU A 110 -10.00 25.04 -62.13
C GLU A 110 -11.01 24.08 -62.75
N HIS A 111 -12.30 24.45 -62.70
CA HIS A 111 -13.30 23.91 -63.63
C HIS A 111 -13.57 24.94 -64.72
N ALA A 112 -13.95 24.46 -65.91
CA ALA A 112 -13.92 25.15 -67.20
C ALA A 112 -14.59 26.55 -67.29
N MET A 113 -15.29 27.04 -66.26
CA MET A 113 -15.78 28.43 -66.19
C MET A 113 -15.76 29.12 -64.80
N THR A 114 -15.24 28.51 -63.73
CA THR A 114 -15.13 29.16 -62.39
C THR A 114 -13.90 28.68 -61.61
N GLN A 115 -13.13 29.62 -61.04
CA GLN A 115 -12.09 29.34 -60.04
C GLN A 115 -12.73 29.27 -58.64
N SER A 116 -12.89 28.08 -58.08
CA SER A 116 -13.32 27.91 -56.67
C SER A 116 -12.09 27.79 -55.77
N LYS A 117 -12.05 28.60 -54.70
CA LYS A 117 -11.00 28.51 -53.67
C LYS A 117 -11.42 27.46 -52.65
N VAL A 118 -10.50 26.55 -52.31
CA VAL A 118 -10.74 25.47 -51.34
C VAL A 118 -10.01 25.78 -50.03
N TYR A 119 -10.72 25.60 -48.92
CA TYR A 119 -10.23 25.87 -47.57
C TYR A 119 -10.29 24.61 -46.71
N CYS A 120 -9.41 24.53 -45.72
CA CYS A 120 -9.49 23.54 -44.64
C CYS A 120 -8.94 24.12 -43.33
N PHE A 121 -9.27 23.47 -42.22
CA PHE A 121 -8.50 23.64 -41.00
C PHE A 121 -7.15 22.94 -41.14
N LEU A 122 -6.12 23.47 -40.47
CA LEU A 122 -4.76 22.91 -40.56
C LEU A 122 -4.70 21.40 -40.23
N HIS A 123 -5.61 20.95 -39.36
CA HIS A 123 -5.82 19.53 -39.06
C HIS A 123 -7.24 19.30 -38.52
N LEU A 124 -7.79 18.09 -38.69
CA LEU A 124 -9.12 17.73 -38.20
C LEU A 124 -9.30 17.99 -36.70
N SER A 125 -8.27 17.74 -35.89
CA SER A 125 -8.33 18.02 -34.44
C SER A 125 -8.51 19.50 -34.09
N ILE A 126 -8.09 20.43 -34.96
CA ILE A 126 -8.35 21.86 -34.78
C ILE A 126 -9.81 22.17 -35.11
N GLN A 127 -10.36 21.54 -36.15
CA GLN A 127 -11.79 21.62 -36.47
C GLN A 127 -12.64 21.08 -35.31
N GLU A 128 -12.33 19.90 -34.78
CA GLU A 128 -13.04 19.32 -33.64
C GLU A 128 -12.95 20.19 -32.39
N PHE A 129 -11.78 20.77 -32.10
CA PHE A 129 -11.60 21.70 -30.99
C PHE A 129 -12.45 22.97 -31.14
N LEU A 130 -12.40 23.62 -32.30
CA LEU A 130 -13.19 24.83 -32.56
C LEU A 130 -14.70 24.56 -32.56
N ALA A 131 -15.12 23.40 -33.06
CA ALA A 131 -16.50 22.95 -32.96
C ALA A 131 -16.93 22.80 -31.49
N ALA A 132 -16.08 22.19 -30.64
CA ALA A 132 -16.34 22.06 -29.20
C ALA A 132 -16.41 23.43 -28.51
N VAL A 133 -15.53 24.38 -28.86
CA VAL A 133 -15.60 25.77 -28.37
C VAL A 133 -16.94 26.40 -28.73
N TYR A 134 -17.40 26.28 -29.98
CA TYR A 134 -18.67 26.83 -30.41
C TYR A 134 -19.85 26.26 -29.63
N VAL A 135 -19.93 24.93 -29.51
CA VAL A 135 -21.01 24.25 -28.77
C VAL A 135 -21.01 24.65 -27.30
N PHE A 136 -19.82 24.72 -26.68
CA PHE A 136 -19.66 25.17 -25.29
C PHE A 136 -20.14 26.62 -25.09
N VAL A 137 -19.74 27.54 -25.98
CA VAL A 137 -20.12 28.95 -25.93
C VAL A 137 -21.63 29.12 -26.13
N MET A 138 -22.23 28.41 -27.09
CA MET A 138 -23.67 28.48 -27.33
C MET A 138 -24.49 27.98 -26.15
N CYS A 139 -24.02 26.93 -25.46
CA CYS A 139 -24.68 26.44 -24.26
C CYS A 139 -24.56 27.42 -23.10
N ASN A 140 -23.38 27.98 -22.83
CA ASN A 140 -23.20 28.90 -21.69
C ASN A 140 -23.81 30.29 -21.89
N VAL A 141 -23.77 30.83 -23.12
CA VAL A 141 -24.28 32.18 -23.40
C VAL A 141 -25.79 32.16 -23.66
N ASN A 142 -26.29 31.15 -24.38
CA ASN A 142 -27.68 31.12 -24.85
C ASN A 142 -28.54 30.05 -24.18
N ASN A 143 -28.01 29.28 -23.21
CA ASN A 143 -28.66 28.09 -22.62
C ASN A 143 -29.18 27.11 -23.68
N TRP A 144 -28.52 27.07 -24.84
CA TRP A 144 -28.97 26.30 -25.99
C TRP A 144 -28.06 25.10 -26.25
N ASN A 145 -28.61 23.90 -26.10
CA ASN A 145 -27.95 22.66 -26.52
C ASN A 145 -28.12 22.45 -28.03
N VAL A 146 -27.10 22.83 -28.80
CA VAL A 146 -27.08 22.70 -30.27
C VAL A 146 -26.99 21.22 -30.72
N LEU A 147 -26.67 20.29 -29.82
CA LEU A 147 -26.55 18.87 -30.14
C LEU A 147 -27.89 18.11 -30.12
N ASP A 148 -28.97 18.73 -29.62
CA ASP A 148 -30.29 18.09 -29.50
C ASP A 148 -31.27 18.61 -30.56
N GLU A 149 -31.51 17.80 -31.59
CA GLU A 149 -32.51 18.05 -32.64
C GLU A 149 -33.96 18.07 -32.11
N LYS A 150 -34.23 17.54 -30.90
CA LYS A 150 -35.58 17.40 -30.33
C LYS A 150 -35.95 18.48 -29.30
N SER A 151 -35.15 19.53 -29.14
CA SER A 151 -35.34 20.60 -28.15
C SER A 151 -36.45 21.61 -28.48
N CYS A 152 -37.63 21.12 -28.89
CA CYS A 152 -38.92 21.83 -28.84
C CYS A 152 -39.85 21.29 -27.73
N ILE A 153 -39.36 20.48 -26.79
CA ILE A 153 -40.13 19.99 -25.64
C ILE A 153 -39.45 20.47 -24.36
N MET A 154 -40.24 21.07 -23.48
CA MET A 154 -39.86 21.63 -22.17
C MET A 154 -38.75 20.82 -21.48
N VAL A 155 -37.56 21.43 -21.40
CA VAL A 155 -36.43 20.95 -20.60
C VAL A 155 -36.91 20.76 -19.16
N ASP A 156 -36.60 19.61 -18.56
CA ASP A 156 -36.77 19.40 -17.12
C ASP A 156 -35.94 20.47 -16.37
N LEU A 157 -36.62 21.50 -15.86
CA LEU A 157 -36.05 22.67 -15.17
C LEU A 157 -35.25 22.31 -13.90
N SER A 158 -35.17 21.03 -13.54
CA SER A 158 -34.45 20.55 -12.37
C SER A 158 -32.95 20.28 -12.60
N ARG A 159 -32.44 20.27 -13.85
CA ARG A 159 -31.04 19.91 -14.16
C ARG A 159 -30.21 21.03 -14.81
N PRO A 160 -28.90 21.13 -14.52
CA PRO A 160 -28.03 22.13 -15.13
C PRO A 160 -27.91 21.91 -16.65
N ALA A 161 -28.03 22.98 -17.45
CA ALA A 161 -27.97 22.93 -18.92
C ALA A 161 -26.67 22.26 -19.45
N LEU A 162 -25.56 22.45 -18.75
CA LEU A 162 -24.26 21.86 -19.09
C LEU A 162 -24.25 20.33 -18.92
N CYS A 163 -24.95 19.80 -17.91
CA CYS A 163 -25.06 18.36 -17.70
C CYS A 163 -25.85 17.68 -18.83
N GLU A 164 -26.95 18.28 -19.27
CA GLU A 164 -27.73 17.73 -20.40
C GLU A 164 -26.95 17.81 -21.71
N LEU A 165 -26.18 18.88 -21.95
CA LEU A 165 -25.25 18.96 -23.07
C LEU A 165 -24.24 17.80 -23.07
N HIS A 166 -23.60 17.54 -21.93
CA HIS A 166 -22.64 16.44 -21.80
C HIS A 166 -23.28 15.08 -22.08
N ARG A 167 -24.51 14.84 -21.59
CA ARG A 167 -25.25 13.61 -21.87
C ARG A 167 -25.50 13.43 -23.36
N SER A 168 -25.99 14.48 -24.05
CA SER A 168 -26.20 14.45 -25.50
C SER A 168 -24.90 14.18 -26.26
N ALA A 169 -23.80 14.83 -25.87
CA ALA A 169 -22.50 14.66 -26.51
C ALA A 169 -21.95 13.23 -26.32
N VAL A 170 -22.00 12.70 -25.09
CA VAL A 170 -21.58 11.32 -24.77
C VAL A 170 -22.40 10.32 -25.58
N ASP A 171 -23.73 10.47 -25.61
CA ASP A 171 -24.61 9.55 -26.35
C ASP A 171 -24.37 9.60 -27.86
N ARG A 172 -24.11 10.78 -28.43
CA ARG A 172 -23.75 10.93 -29.85
C ARG A 172 -22.41 10.28 -30.16
N ALA A 173 -21.38 10.50 -29.34
CA ALA A 173 -20.07 9.88 -29.53
C ALA A 173 -20.15 8.34 -29.42
N LEU A 174 -20.89 7.81 -28.45
CA LEU A 174 -21.09 6.37 -28.30
C LEU A 174 -21.89 5.74 -29.45
N LYS A 175 -22.76 6.50 -30.14
CA LYS A 175 -23.47 6.03 -31.34
C LYS A 175 -22.62 6.08 -32.61
N SER A 176 -21.55 6.89 -32.64
CA SER A 176 -20.65 6.94 -33.79
C SER A 176 -20.02 5.58 -34.07
N GLU A 177 -19.96 5.21 -35.35
CA GLU A 177 -19.32 3.97 -35.80
C GLU A 177 -17.80 4.09 -35.83
N ASN A 178 -17.27 5.28 -36.18
CA ASN A 178 -15.85 5.47 -36.49
C ASN A 178 -15.10 6.36 -35.48
N GLY A 179 -15.72 6.70 -34.34
CA GLY A 179 -15.09 7.53 -33.30
C GLY A 179 -14.82 8.98 -33.73
N ASN A 180 -15.45 9.46 -34.79
CA ASN A 180 -15.25 10.81 -35.36
C ASN A 180 -15.68 11.97 -34.45
N LEU A 181 -16.29 11.67 -33.30
CA LEU A 181 -16.68 12.65 -32.28
C LEU A 181 -15.88 12.51 -30.98
N ASP A 182 -14.90 11.60 -30.94
CA ASP A 182 -14.17 11.28 -29.71
C ASP A 182 -13.33 12.45 -29.22
N LEU A 183 -12.60 13.12 -30.14
CA LEU A 183 -11.78 14.28 -29.78
C LEU A 183 -12.66 15.50 -29.49
N PHE A 184 -13.70 15.71 -30.28
CA PHE A 184 -14.74 16.72 -30.02
C PHE A 184 -15.31 16.57 -28.60
N LEU A 185 -15.71 15.36 -28.19
CA LEU A 185 -16.26 15.08 -26.86
C LEU A 185 -15.25 15.41 -25.76
N ARG A 186 -14.00 14.97 -25.93
CA ARG A 186 -12.91 15.26 -24.98
C ARG A 186 -12.70 16.76 -24.78
N PHE A 187 -12.66 17.52 -25.89
CA PHE A 187 -12.54 18.98 -25.83
C PHE A 187 -13.73 19.63 -25.15
N LEU A 188 -14.95 19.21 -25.48
CA LEU A 188 -16.17 19.79 -24.90
C LEU A 188 -16.22 19.61 -23.38
N LEU A 189 -15.87 18.41 -22.90
CA LEU A 189 -15.80 18.11 -21.46
C LEU A 189 -14.64 18.86 -20.80
N GLY A 190 -13.47 18.91 -21.44
CA GLY A 190 -12.32 19.66 -20.92
C GLY A 190 -12.60 21.17 -20.82
N LEU A 191 -13.30 21.76 -21.80
CA LEU A 191 -13.67 23.19 -21.78
C LEU A 191 -14.59 23.53 -20.61
N SER A 192 -15.34 22.54 -20.13
CA SER A 192 -16.27 22.69 -19.02
C SER A 192 -15.61 22.77 -17.66
N LEU A 193 -14.30 22.52 -17.55
CA LEU A 193 -13.55 22.62 -16.32
C LEU A 193 -13.17 24.07 -16.00
N ASP A 194 -13.39 24.51 -14.76
CA ASP A 194 -13.20 25.90 -14.31
C ASP A 194 -11.84 26.51 -14.66
N SER A 195 -10.75 25.73 -14.54
CA SER A 195 -9.41 26.18 -14.92
C SER A 195 -9.29 26.48 -16.41
N ASN A 196 -9.98 25.69 -17.25
CA ASN A 196 -9.94 25.84 -18.70
C ASN A 196 -10.87 26.96 -19.15
N GLN A 197 -11.99 27.17 -18.45
CA GLN A 197 -12.85 28.34 -18.63
C GLN A 197 -12.09 29.64 -18.33
N THR A 198 -11.28 29.66 -17.26
CA THR A 198 -10.43 30.80 -16.91
C THR A 198 -9.36 31.06 -17.97
N LEU A 199 -8.74 30.02 -18.53
CA LEU A 199 -7.81 30.17 -19.66
C LEU A 199 -8.51 30.68 -20.92
N LEU A 200 -9.73 30.21 -21.19
CA LEU A 200 -10.54 30.59 -22.34
C LEU A 200 -11.02 32.06 -22.26
N GLN A 201 -11.16 32.64 -21.06
CA GLN A 201 -11.41 34.09 -20.90
C GLN A 201 -10.36 34.97 -21.57
N GLY A 202 -9.11 34.47 -21.69
CA GLY A 202 -8.06 35.16 -22.45
C GLY A 202 -8.33 35.24 -23.96
N LEU A 203 -9.28 34.45 -24.46
CA LEU A 203 -9.75 34.44 -25.85
C LEU A 203 -11.16 34.99 -26.03
N LEU A 204 -12.04 34.86 -25.02
CA LEU A 204 -13.48 35.17 -25.10
C LEU A 204 -13.95 35.91 -23.83
N THR A 205 -13.74 37.23 -23.77
CA THR A 205 -14.01 38.05 -22.57
C THR A 205 -15.50 38.29 -22.29
N LYS A 206 -16.37 38.19 -23.31
CA LYS A 206 -17.82 38.44 -23.19
C LYS A 206 -18.65 37.26 -22.67
N VAL A 207 -18.09 36.07 -22.59
CA VAL A 207 -18.83 34.87 -22.16
C VAL A 207 -19.02 34.91 -20.65
N GLN A 208 -20.26 34.85 -20.16
CA GLN A 208 -20.52 34.62 -18.73
C GLN A 208 -20.30 33.13 -18.44
N TYR A 209 -19.31 32.85 -17.60
CA TYR A 209 -18.95 31.50 -17.20
C TYR A 209 -19.73 31.11 -15.95
N ASN A 210 -20.64 30.14 -16.09
CA ASN A 210 -21.40 29.60 -14.98
C ASN A 210 -20.67 28.38 -14.42
N PHE A 211 -20.02 28.57 -13.26
CA PHE A 211 -19.40 27.49 -12.50
C PHE A 211 -20.50 26.53 -12.00
N GLN A 212 -20.65 25.39 -12.66
CA GLN A 212 -21.62 24.35 -12.33
C GLN A 212 -20.90 23.08 -11.90
N SER A 213 -21.48 22.34 -10.94
CA SER A 213 -20.93 21.04 -10.55
C SER A 213 -20.97 20.06 -11.73
N LEU A 214 -19.83 19.42 -12.01
CA LEU A 214 -19.68 18.41 -13.06
C LEU A 214 -19.96 16.99 -12.55
N GLU A 215 -20.29 16.81 -11.27
CA GLU A 215 -20.49 15.51 -10.62
C GLU A 215 -21.51 14.63 -11.36
N ALA A 216 -22.67 15.19 -11.72
CA ALA A 216 -23.69 14.47 -12.47
C ALA A 216 -23.25 14.06 -13.89
N SER A 217 -22.32 14.82 -14.50
CA SER A 217 -21.74 14.48 -15.80
C SER A 217 -20.72 13.34 -15.65
N VAL A 218 -19.88 13.40 -14.62
CA VAL A 218 -18.92 12.34 -14.26
C VAL A 218 -19.63 11.02 -13.96
N ASP A 219 -20.68 11.06 -13.14
CA ASP A 219 -21.49 9.88 -12.81
C ASP A 219 -22.14 9.26 -14.05
N TYR A 220 -22.61 10.10 -14.97
CA TYR A 220 -23.16 9.63 -16.23
C TYR A 220 -22.11 8.92 -17.10
N ILE A 221 -20.90 9.50 -17.20
CA ILE A 221 -19.80 8.90 -17.97
C ILE A 221 -19.38 7.56 -17.35
N LYS A 222 -19.23 7.49 -16.01
CA LYS A 222 -18.91 6.24 -15.30
C LYS A 222 -19.96 5.16 -15.55
N LYS A 223 -21.24 5.51 -15.43
CA LYS A 223 -22.34 4.60 -15.76
C LYS A 223 -22.26 4.11 -17.21
N LYS A 224 -21.91 4.97 -18.16
CA LYS A 224 -21.74 4.59 -19.56
C LYS A 224 -20.53 3.69 -19.81
N ILE A 225 -19.45 3.81 -19.05
CA ILE A 225 -18.31 2.90 -19.11
C ILE A 225 -18.72 1.48 -18.69
N GLU A 226 -19.56 1.36 -17.65
CA GLU A 226 -20.07 0.07 -17.16
C GLU A 226 -21.06 -0.58 -18.14
N GLU A 227 -21.94 0.22 -18.75
CA GLU A 227 -22.95 -0.27 -19.71
C GLU A 227 -22.37 -0.65 -21.09
N ASN A 228 -21.24 -0.06 -21.46
CA ASN A 228 -20.71 -0.14 -22.82
C ASN A 228 -19.76 -1.33 -23.02
N SER A 229 -20.06 -2.19 -24.00
CA SER A 229 -19.24 -3.37 -24.32
C SER A 229 -18.01 -3.09 -25.19
N SER A 230 -17.89 -1.89 -25.80
CA SER A 230 -16.76 -1.54 -26.66
C SER A 230 -15.59 -0.96 -25.87
N THR A 231 -14.47 -1.70 -25.82
CA THR A 231 -13.23 -1.28 -25.16
C THR A 231 -12.70 0.07 -25.67
N GLU A 232 -12.74 0.30 -26.99
CA GLU A 232 -12.24 1.55 -27.58
C GLU A 232 -13.04 2.76 -27.09
N LYS A 233 -14.37 2.63 -27.10
CA LYS A 233 -15.28 3.67 -26.60
C LYS A 233 -15.09 3.90 -25.10
N SER A 234 -14.91 2.85 -24.31
CA SER A 234 -14.64 2.97 -22.87
C SER A 234 -13.29 3.65 -22.58
N ILE A 235 -12.25 3.39 -23.38
CA ILE A 235 -10.97 4.11 -23.29
C ILE A 235 -11.13 5.59 -23.64
N ASN A 236 -11.94 5.92 -24.65
CA ASN A 236 -12.25 7.31 -24.94
C ASN A 236 -12.97 8.00 -23.76
N LEU A 237 -13.90 7.31 -23.11
CA LEU A 237 -14.55 7.83 -21.90
C LEU A 237 -13.58 7.99 -20.72
N PHE A 238 -12.55 7.14 -20.57
CA PHE A 238 -11.48 7.39 -19.61
C PHE A 238 -10.67 8.65 -19.95
N HIS A 239 -10.39 8.92 -21.23
CA HIS A 239 -9.79 10.19 -21.64
C HIS A 239 -10.71 11.37 -21.32
N CYS A 240 -12.02 11.21 -21.46
CA CYS A 240 -13.00 12.23 -21.09
C CYS A 240 -12.96 12.55 -19.59
N LEU A 241 -12.95 11.52 -18.73
CA LEU A 241 -12.76 11.68 -17.28
C LEU A 241 -11.41 12.31 -16.93
N ASN A 242 -10.37 12.04 -17.72
CA ASN A 242 -9.07 12.68 -17.57
C ASN A 242 -9.10 14.17 -17.90
N GLU A 243 -9.80 14.57 -18.98
CA GLU A 243 -10.01 16.00 -19.30
C GLU A 243 -10.84 16.72 -18.23
N LEU A 244 -11.73 15.99 -17.53
CA LEU A 244 -12.47 16.48 -16.36
C LEU A 244 -11.67 16.45 -15.05
N ASN A 245 -10.40 16.06 -15.09
CA ASN A 245 -9.50 15.98 -13.93
C ASN A 245 -10.08 15.12 -12.77
N GLU A 246 -10.76 14.01 -13.11
CA GLU A 246 -11.45 13.16 -12.13
C GLU A 246 -10.46 12.43 -11.20
N LEU A 247 -10.64 12.61 -9.89
CA LEU A 247 -9.71 12.09 -8.89
C LEU A 247 -9.79 10.56 -8.71
N SER A 248 -10.95 9.94 -8.96
CA SER A 248 -11.09 8.48 -8.85
C SER A 248 -10.67 7.71 -10.10
N LEU A 249 -10.30 8.39 -11.19
CA LEU A 249 -10.09 7.79 -12.51
C LEU A 249 -9.17 6.56 -12.50
N VAL A 250 -8.07 6.62 -11.74
CA VAL A 250 -7.14 5.50 -11.61
C VAL A 250 -7.83 4.27 -11.00
N LYS A 251 -8.67 4.46 -9.97
CA LYS A 251 -9.44 3.38 -9.33
C LYS A 251 -10.49 2.84 -10.27
N ASP A 252 -11.14 3.70 -11.06
CA ASP A 252 -12.15 3.31 -12.05
C ASP A 252 -11.51 2.45 -13.15
N ILE A 253 -10.31 2.82 -13.63
CA ILE A 253 -9.52 2.03 -14.58
C ILE A 253 -9.10 0.68 -13.97
N GLN A 254 -8.62 0.67 -12.73
CA GLN A 254 -8.25 -0.56 -12.02
C GLN A 254 -9.46 -1.51 -11.88
N HIS A 255 -10.63 -0.96 -11.52
CA HIS A 255 -11.87 -1.73 -11.45
C HIS A 255 -12.25 -2.31 -12.82
N TYR A 256 -12.24 -1.47 -13.86
CA TYR A 256 -12.54 -1.89 -15.23
C TYR A 256 -11.61 -3.03 -15.70
N LEU A 257 -10.31 -2.92 -15.45
CA LEU A 257 -9.34 -3.95 -15.84
C LEU A 257 -9.43 -5.23 -15.01
N SER A 258 -9.93 -5.16 -13.78
CA SER A 258 -10.13 -6.33 -12.91
C SER A 258 -11.34 -7.19 -13.33
N SER A 259 -12.24 -6.65 -14.16
CA SER A 259 -13.37 -7.39 -14.72
C SER A 259 -12.93 -8.35 -15.85
N GLU A 260 -13.70 -9.41 -16.12
CA GLU A 260 -13.35 -10.48 -17.10
C GLU A 260 -13.20 -10.02 -18.57
N TRP A 261 -13.28 -8.71 -18.87
CA TRP A 261 -13.17 -8.12 -20.21
C TRP A 261 -11.73 -7.96 -20.72
N PHE A 262 -10.74 -8.32 -19.89
CA PHE A 262 -9.32 -7.96 -20.00
C PHE A 262 -8.50 -8.59 -21.16
N SER A 263 -8.91 -9.72 -21.73
CA SER A 263 -7.98 -10.56 -22.53
C SER A 263 -7.67 -10.10 -23.97
N LYS A 264 -8.15 -8.93 -24.42
CA LYS A 264 -8.10 -8.54 -25.86
C LYS A 264 -7.63 -7.11 -26.17
N PHE A 265 -6.90 -6.45 -25.28
CA PHE A 265 -6.42 -5.10 -25.57
C PHE A 265 -5.34 -5.10 -26.67
N SER A 266 -5.50 -4.25 -27.67
CA SER A 266 -4.48 -3.98 -28.69
C SER A 266 -3.32 -3.15 -28.10
N LEU A 267 -2.21 -3.08 -28.83
CA LEU A 267 -1.07 -2.23 -28.47
C LEU A 267 -1.45 -0.75 -28.31
N THR A 268 -2.33 -0.26 -29.18
CA THR A 268 -2.78 1.13 -29.17
C THR A 268 -3.69 1.42 -27.98
N GLN A 269 -4.56 0.48 -27.62
CA GLN A 269 -5.41 0.57 -26.43
C GLN A 269 -4.59 0.61 -25.14
N TRP A 270 -3.56 -0.24 -25.02
CA TRP A 270 -2.62 -0.17 -23.90
C TRP A 270 -1.89 1.16 -23.81
N SER A 271 -1.41 1.67 -24.96
CA SER A 271 -0.70 2.96 -25.00
C SER A 271 -1.60 4.12 -24.59
N ALA A 272 -2.88 4.10 -24.99
CA ALA A 272 -3.88 5.07 -24.59
C ALA A 272 -4.13 5.03 -23.08
N LEU A 273 -4.29 3.83 -22.51
CA LEU A 273 -4.50 3.68 -21.08
C LEU A 273 -3.30 4.12 -20.24
N VAL A 274 -2.08 3.78 -20.68
CA VAL A 274 -0.83 4.25 -20.04
C VAL A 274 -0.76 5.77 -20.05
N PHE A 275 -1.16 6.42 -21.14
CA PHE A 275 -1.22 7.88 -21.20
C PHE A 275 -2.19 8.45 -20.15
N VAL A 276 -3.39 7.87 -20.02
CA VAL A 276 -4.36 8.30 -19.00
C VAL A 276 -3.77 8.13 -17.59
N LEU A 277 -3.16 6.99 -17.29
CA LEU A 277 -2.55 6.72 -15.98
C LEU A 277 -1.38 7.66 -15.65
N LEU A 278 -0.61 8.10 -16.65
CA LEU A 278 0.52 9.01 -16.45
C LEU A 278 0.10 10.50 -16.37
N THR A 279 -1.09 10.84 -16.87
CA THR A 279 -1.60 12.22 -16.92
C THR A 279 -2.77 12.48 -15.98
N SER A 280 -3.21 11.47 -15.24
CA SER A 280 -4.29 11.59 -14.26
C SER A 280 -3.93 12.56 -13.14
N ALA A 281 -4.96 13.18 -12.56
CA ALA A 281 -4.85 14.06 -11.40
C ALA A 281 -4.18 13.36 -10.20
N ASP A 282 -4.51 12.08 -10.01
CA ASP A 282 -3.90 11.24 -8.99
C ASP A 282 -2.50 10.79 -9.44
N ARG A 283 -1.48 11.20 -8.71
CA ARG A 283 -0.10 10.77 -8.97
C ARG A 283 0.05 9.34 -8.45
N LEU A 284 0.29 8.42 -9.39
CA LEU A 284 0.61 7.02 -9.09
C LEU A 284 1.98 6.88 -8.42
N ASN A 285 2.06 7.23 -7.14
CA ASN A 285 3.27 7.00 -6.34
C ASN A 285 3.46 5.49 -6.09
N ILE A 286 2.37 4.75 -5.94
CA ILE A 286 2.36 3.30 -5.71
C ILE A 286 1.67 2.61 -6.89
N PHE A 287 2.46 1.86 -7.65
CA PHE A 287 1.96 0.99 -8.70
C PHE A 287 1.85 -0.44 -8.19
N ASP A 288 0.63 -1.00 -8.19
CA ASP A 288 0.37 -2.40 -7.83
C ASP A 288 -0.17 -3.15 -9.04
N LEU A 289 0.66 -4.01 -9.63
CA LEU A 289 0.33 -4.73 -10.86
C LEU A 289 -0.90 -5.63 -10.68
N LYS A 290 -1.21 -6.09 -9.46
CA LYS A 290 -2.39 -6.93 -9.17
C LYS A 290 -3.71 -6.22 -9.44
N LYS A 291 -3.71 -4.88 -9.40
CA LYS A 291 -4.88 -4.04 -9.68
C LYS A 291 -5.11 -3.82 -11.18
N TYR A 292 -4.19 -4.27 -12.02
CA TYR A 292 -4.26 -4.14 -13.47
C TYR A 292 -4.25 -5.52 -14.13
N SER A 293 -3.08 -6.15 -14.24
CA SER A 293 -2.90 -7.43 -14.92
C SER A 293 -1.73 -8.23 -14.37
N LYS A 294 -2.03 -9.38 -13.77
CA LYS A 294 -1.03 -10.30 -13.23
C LYS A 294 -0.40 -11.15 -14.34
N SER A 295 0.44 -10.54 -15.18
CA SER A 295 1.18 -11.24 -16.23
C SER A 295 2.42 -10.49 -16.69
N ASP A 296 3.37 -11.22 -17.31
CA ASP A 296 4.52 -10.62 -17.98
C ASP A 296 4.07 -9.57 -19.01
N GLU A 297 3.05 -9.90 -19.81
CA GLU A 297 2.53 -9.01 -20.84
C GLU A 297 1.93 -7.73 -20.23
N GLY A 298 1.11 -7.86 -19.19
CA GLY A 298 0.55 -6.72 -18.45
C GLY A 298 1.64 -5.78 -17.91
N LEU A 299 2.70 -6.36 -17.31
CA LEU A 299 3.85 -5.57 -16.85
C LEU A 299 4.55 -4.86 -18.01
N LEU A 300 4.83 -5.57 -19.12
CA LEU A 300 5.50 -5.00 -20.29
C LEU A 300 4.72 -3.81 -20.87
N ARG A 301 3.38 -3.90 -20.88
CA ARG A 301 2.50 -2.80 -21.32
C ARG A 301 2.51 -1.60 -20.37
N LEU A 302 2.74 -1.83 -19.09
CA LEU A 302 2.69 -0.80 -18.04
C LEU A 302 4.07 -0.30 -17.56
N LEU A 303 5.16 -0.65 -18.24
CA LEU A 303 6.53 -0.27 -17.83
C LEU A 303 6.75 1.24 -17.66
N LEU A 304 6.09 2.07 -18.45
CA LEU A 304 6.19 3.53 -18.32
C LEU A 304 5.56 4.02 -17.01
N VAL A 305 4.49 3.36 -16.55
CA VAL A 305 3.85 3.66 -15.25
C VAL A 305 4.76 3.23 -14.12
N VAL A 306 5.38 2.05 -14.21
CA VAL A 306 6.40 1.58 -13.25
C VAL A 306 7.54 2.59 -13.14
N LYS A 307 8.05 3.08 -14.28
CA LYS A 307 9.14 4.06 -14.32
C LYS A 307 8.79 5.39 -13.65
N ALA A 308 7.54 5.82 -13.76
CA ALA A 308 7.05 7.05 -13.17
C ALA A 308 6.70 6.95 -11.67
N SER A 309 6.62 5.73 -11.13
CA SER A 309 6.22 5.47 -9.74
C SER A 309 7.39 5.55 -8.76
N GLU A 310 7.10 5.76 -7.47
CA GLU A 310 8.09 5.66 -6.39
C GLU A 310 8.16 4.24 -5.80
N ILE A 311 7.04 3.52 -5.79
CA ILE A 311 6.92 2.15 -5.28
C ILE A 311 6.24 1.27 -6.34
N ALA A 312 6.83 0.11 -6.64
CA ALA A 312 6.27 -0.88 -7.56
C ALA A 312 6.08 -2.22 -6.85
N LEU A 313 4.82 -2.60 -6.65
CA LEU A 313 4.38 -3.84 -6.06
C LEU A 313 4.04 -4.83 -7.17
N LEU A 314 4.98 -5.73 -7.45
CA LEU A 314 4.90 -6.73 -8.51
C LEU A 314 4.84 -8.16 -7.95
N SER A 315 4.62 -8.32 -6.64
CA SER A 315 4.66 -9.64 -6.00
C SER A 315 3.54 -10.56 -6.47
N ASN A 316 3.78 -11.87 -6.54
CA ASN A 316 2.77 -12.88 -6.89
C ASN A 316 1.96 -12.54 -8.15
N CYS A 317 2.62 -11.99 -9.17
CA CYS A 317 1.99 -11.55 -10.42
C CYS A 317 2.23 -12.52 -11.58
N GLY A 318 2.76 -13.72 -11.31
CA GLY A 318 3.06 -14.72 -12.33
C GLY A 318 4.18 -14.29 -13.28
N LEU A 319 5.08 -13.40 -12.82
CA LEU A 319 6.17 -12.88 -13.63
C LEU A 319 7.27 -13.92 -13.81
N SER A 320 7.91 -13.90 -14.98
CA SER A 320 9.01 -14.78 -15.35
C SER A 320 10.25 -14.00 -15.79
N GLU A 321 11.33 -14.70 -16.12
CA GLU A 321 12.55 -14.09 -16.68
C GLU A 321 12.35 -13.28 -17.97
N ARG A 322 11.18 -13.41 -18.64
CA ARG A 322 10.88 -12.72 -19.90
C ARG A 322 10.78 -11.20 -19.73
N CYS A 323 10.08 -10.74 -18.69
CA CYS A 323 9.90 -9.30 -18.46
C CYS A 323 11.14 -8.63 -17.85
N CYS A 324 12.03 -9.41 -17.21
CA CYS A 324 13.17 -8.93 -16.44
C CYS A 324 14.13 -8.01 -17.22
N LYS A 325 14.35 -8.25 -18.52
CA LYS A 325 15.20 -7.37 -19.32
C LYS A 325 14.58 -5.98 -19.49
N ALA A 326 13.31 -5.94 -19.90
CA ALA A 326 12.61 -4.69 -20.14
C ALA A 326 12.37 -3.92 -18.84
N LEU A 327 12.06 -4.64 -17.75
CA LEU A 327 11.98 -4.06 -16.41
C LEU A 327 13.34 -3.48 -15.99
N GLY A 328 14.44 -4.23 -16.14
CA GLY A 328 15.80 -3.73 -15.86
C GLY A 328 16.09 -2.43 -16.59
N THR A 329 15.87 -2.36 -17.90
CA THR A 329 16.06 -1.14 -18.70
C THR A 329 15.15 0.01 -18.24
N ALA A 330 13.90 -0.26 -17.86
CA ALA A 330 12.99 0.77 -17.37
C ALA A 330 13.48 1.39 -16.04
N LEU A 331 14.17 0.61 -15.20
CA LEU A 331 14.63 1.02 -13.88
C LEU A 331 15.88 1.92 -13.90
N GLU A 332 16.70 1.87 -14.96
CA GLU A 332 17.97 2.64 -15.07
C GLU A 332 17.80 4.15 -14.89
N SER A 333 16.64 4.70 -15.26
CA SER A 333 16.31 6.13 -15.15
C SER A 333 14.98 6.36 -14.43
N SER A 334 14.67 5.47 -13.48
CA SER A 334 13.44 5.55 -12.69
C SER A 334 13.63 6.35 -11.39
N ASN A 335 12.54 6.88 -10.86
CA ASN A 335 12.48 7.46 -9.51
C ASN A 335 12.13 6.40 -8.44
N LEU A 336 12.21 5.12 -8.81
CA LEU A 336 11.74 4.03 -7.98
C LEU A 336 12.62 3.91 -6.73
N ARG A 337 11.98 3.88 -5.57
CA ARG A 337 12.62 3.69 -4.27
C ARG A 337 12.47 2.27 -3.78
N GLU A 338 11.36 1.61 -4.11
CA GLU A 338 11.02 0.27 -3.68
C GLU A 338 10.40 -0.57 -4.81
N LEU A 339 10.92 -1.78 -4.96
CA LEU A 339 10.47 -2.80 -5.90
C LEU A 339 10.24 -4.11 -5.14
N ASP A 340 9.01 -4.61 -5.16
CA ASP A 340 8.67 -5.93 -4.63
C ASP A 340 8.37 -6.90 -5.78
N LEU A 341 9.28 -7.84 -6.01
CA LEU A 341 9.16 -8.91 -7.01
C LEU A 341 8.87 -10.27 -6.39
N SER A 342 8.54 -10.33 -5.10
CA SER A 342 8.43 -11.57 -4.35
C SER A 342 7.35 -12.50 -4.91
N GLY A 343 7.51 -13.81 -4.83
CA GLY A 343 6.49 -14.75 -5.29
C GLY A 343 6.44 -14.96 -6.83
N ASN A 344 7.50 -14.59 -7.56
CA ASN A 344 7.56 -14.71 -9.02
C ASN A 344 8.66 -15.65 -9.49
N SER A 345 8.49 -16.30 -10.64
CA SER A 345 9.46 -17.28 -11.16
C SER A 345 10.57 -16.63 -12.02
N ILE A 346 11.27 -15.63 -11.47
CA ILE A 346 12.31 -14.89 -12.21
C ILE A 346 13.61 -15.67 -12.39
N GLY A 347 14.01 -16.49 -11.40
CA GLY A 347 15.24 -17.26 -11.41
C GLY A 347 16.54 -16.44 -11.51
N ASP A 348 17.68 -17.13 -11.54
CA ASP A 348 19.00 -16.49 -11.63
C ASP A 348 19.22 -15.76 -12.97
N THR A 349 18.63 -16.28 -14.04
CA THR A 349 18.66 -15.71 -15.41
C THR A 349 17.89 -14.40 -15.49
N GLY A 350 16.67 -14.34 -14.93
CA GLY A 350 15.90 -13.11 -14.80
C GLY A 350 16.62 -12.10 -13.90
N LEU A 351 17.14 -12.55 -12.76
CA LEU A 351 17.92 -11.71 -11.85
C LEU A 351 19.15 -11.09 -12.52
N ARG A 352 19.87 -11.84 -13.36
CA ARG A 352 21.00 -11.32 -14.15
C ARG A 352 20.59 -10.13 -15.02
N ARG A 353 19.44 -10.23 -15.68
CA ARG A 353 18.91 -9.18 -16.56
C ARG A 353 18.43 -7.96 -15.77
N LEU A 354 17.83 -8.18 -14.60
CA LEU A 354 17.39 -7.10 -13.71
C LEU A 354 18.57 -6.34 -13.10
N ALA A 355 19.65 -7.05 -12.73
CA ALA A 355 20.81 -6.46 -12.05
C ALA A 355 21.54 -5.39 -12.88
N GLU A 356 21.28 -5.27 -14.18
CA GLU A 356 21.81 -4.20 -15.02
C GLU A 356 21.24 -2.83 -14.64
N GLY A 357 19.95 -2.74 -14.28
CA GLY A 357 19.26 -1.47 -14.00
C GLY A 357 18.71 -1.29 -12.58
N LEU A 358 18.86 -2.27 -11.69
CA LEU A 358 18.42 -2.16 -10.29
C LEU A 358 19.28 -1.15 -9.51
N SER A 359 18.64 -0.11 -8.98
CA SER A 359 19.25 0.94 -8.14
C SER A 359 18.50 1.19 -6.81
N CYS A 360 17.44 0.44 -6.54
CA CYS A 360 16.46 0.68 -5.48
C CYS A 360 16.31 -0.49 -4.51
N LEU A 361 15.53 -0.31 -3.43
CA LEU A 361 15.15 -1.37 -2.50
C LEU A 361 14.46 -2.51 -3.28
N CYS A 362 14.93 -3.74 -3.11
CA CYS A 362 14.42 -4.89 -3.86
C CYS A 362 14.07 -6.05 -2.93
N ARG A 363 12.81 -6.48 -2.93
CA ARG A 363 12.36 -7.73 -2.31
C ARG A 363 12.24 -8.82 -3.37
N LEU A 364 12.96 -9.90 -3.16
CA LEU A 364 13.12 -11.04 -4.08
C LEU A 364 12.78 -12.36 -3.37
N SER A 365 11.84 -12.35 -2.41
CA SER A 365 11.44 -13.58 -1.71
C SER A 365 10.72 -14.54 -2.66
N TYR A 366 10.94 -15.85 -2.51
CA TYR A 366 10.32 -16.89 -3.33
C TYR A 366 10.48 -16.63 -4.84
N CYS A 367 11.71 -16.31 -5.26
CA CYS A 367 12.04 -15.93 -6.64
C CYS A 367 12.79 -17.02 -7.44
N ARG A 368 12.96 -18.21 -6.84
CA ARG A 368 13.79 -19.32 -7.36
C ARG A 368 15.26 -18.92 -7.56
N ILE A 369 15.77 -18.06 -6.69
CA ILE A 369 17.18 -17.65 -6.67
C ILE A 369 18.02 -18.77 -6.03
N THR A 370 19.18 -19.05 -6.63
CA THR A 370 20.11 -20.10 -6.18
C THR A 370 21.46 -19.50 -5.78
N PRO A 371 22.48 -20.30 -5.35
CA PRO A 371 23.83 -19.76 -5.14
C PRO A 371 24.39 -18.96 -6.33
N GLN A 372 24.01 -19.34 -7.56
CA GLN A 372 24.45 -18.65 -8.77
C GLN A 372 23.83 -17.24 -8.88
N GLY A 373 22.59 -17.09 -8.42
CA GLY A 373 21.94 -15.79 -8.26
C GLY A 373 22.63 -14.90 -7.23
N CYS A 374 23.09 -15.46 -6.10
CA CYS A 374 23.91 -14.71 -5.14
C CYS A 374 25.22 -14.20 -5.77
N ALA A 375 25.88 -14.99 -6.64
CA ALA A 375 27.06 -14.54 -7.37
C ALA A 375 26.76 -13.36 -8.32
N ILE A 376 25.58 -13.37 -8.94
CA ILE A 376 25.11 -12.26 -9.79
C ILE A 376 24.86 -11.01 -8.94
N LEU A 377 24.16 -11.13 -7.82
CA LEU A 377 23.95 -10.01 -6.87
C LEU A 377 25.28 -9.42 -6.42
N ALA A 378 26.22 -10.27 -6.02
CA ALA A 378 27.55 -9.88 -5.56
C ALA A 378 28.35 -9.11 -6.62
N THR A 379 28.31 -9.56 -7.88
CA THR A 379 29.14 -8.99 -8.95
C THR A 379 28.52 -7.77 -9.62
N ARG A 380 27.18 -7.72 -9.73
CA ARG A 380 26.49 -6.71 -10.55
C ARG A 380 25.77 -5.66 -9.74
N LEU A 381 25.22 -6.05 -8.59
CA LEU A 381 24.38 -5.18 -7.79
C LEU A 381 25.23 -4.42 -6.77
N ILE A 382 26.00 -5.11 -5.95
CA ILE A 382 26.69 -4.51 -4.80
C ILE A 382 27.65 -3.35 -5.16
N PRO A 383 28.43 -3.40 -6.26
CA PRO A 383 29.25 -2.26 -6.68
C PRO A 383 28.44 -1.00 -7.06
N LYS A 384 27.16 -1.15 -7.45
CA LYS A 384 26.25 -0.05 -7.79
C LYS A 384 25.44 0.47 -6.59
N LEU A 385 25.48 -0.22 -5.45
CA LEU A 385 24.53 -0.06 -4.35
C LEU A 385 25.10 0.68 -3.12
N LEU A 386 25.51 1.94 -3.30
CA LEU A 386 25.68 2.84 -2.15
C LEU A 386 24.35 3.26 -1.49
N LEU A 387 23.21 2.76 -2.01
CA LEU A 387 21.84 3.18 -1.66
C LEU A 387 20.94 2.05 -1.11
N LEU A 388 21.30 0.76 -1.25
CA LEU A 388 20.43 -0.34 -0.78
C LEU A 388 20.46 -0.45 0.75
N LYS A 389 19.29 -0.28 1.38
CA LYS A 389 19.13 -0.43 2.84
C LYS A 389 18.52 -1.76 3.26
N GLU A 390 17.74 -2.41 2.42
CA GLU A 390 17.09 -3.68 2.74
C GLU A 390 17.24 -4.65 1.56
N LEU A 391 17.47 -5.92 1.88
CA LEU A 391 17.54 -7.01 0.92
C LEU A 391 16.78 -8.20 1.50
N ASP A 392 15.70 -8.59 0.81
CA ASP A 392 14.92 -9.77 1.17
C ASP A 392 15.12 -10.86 0.11
N LEU A 393 15.74 -11.97 0.52
CA LEU A 393 15.95 -13.16 -0.29
C LEU A 393 15.25 -14.38 0.30
N SER A 394 14.28 -14.19 1.19
CA SER A 394 13.59 -15.28 1.89
C SER A 394 12.98 -16.29 0.93
N ASP A 395 12.83 -17.55 1.37
CA ASP A 395 12.19 -18.64 0.63
C ASP A 395 12.88 -18.94 -0.73
N ASN A 396 14.18 -18.68 -0.83
CA ASN A 396 15.04 -19.05 -1.96
C ASN A 396 16.09 -20.08 -1.55
N SER A 397 16.44 -21.03 -2.41
CA SER A 397 17.40 -22.09 -2.07
C SER A 397 18.86 -21.63 -2.23
N LEU A 398 19.30 -20.70 -1.38
CA LEU A 398 20.65 -20.13 -1.45
C LEU A 398 21.72 -21.11 -1.00
N ARG A 399 21.41 -21.99 -0.02
CA ARG A 399 22.32 -22.98 0.58
C ARG A 399 23.60 -22.34 1.13
N GLU A 400 24.50 -23.14 1.69
CA GLU A 400 25.76 -22.61 2.26
C GLU A 400 26.59 -21.80 1.24
N ALA A 401 26.68 -22.25 -0.01
CA ALA A 401 27.46 -21.57 -1.04
C ALA A 401 26.96 -20.14 -1.32
N GLY A 402 25.64 -19.96 -1.45
CA GLY A 402 25.04 -18.63 -1.66
C GLY A 402 25.23 -17.72 -0.45
N ILE A 403 25.08 -18.26 0.77
CA ILE A 403 25.29 -17.51 2.01
C ILE A 403 26.76 -17.06 2.17
N ARG A 404 27.72 -17.92 1.83
CA ARG A 404 29.15 -17.54 1.83
C ARG A 404 29.43 -16.40 0.86
N ILE A 405 28.83 -16.43 -0.33
CA ILE A 405 28.96 -15.33 -1.30
C ILE A 405 28.40 -14.04 -0.69
N LEU A 406 27.20 -14.05 -0.12
CA LEU A 406 26.63 -12.87 0.55
C LEU A 406 27.53 -12.36 1.69
N ALA A 407 28.05 -13.27 2.52
CA ALA A 407 28.99 -12.93 3.59
C ALA A 407 30.26 -12.25 3.07
N THR A 408 30.83 -12.66 1.94
CA THR A 408 31.99 -11.97 1.35
C THR A 408 31.69 -10.52 1.01
N GLN A 409 30.44 -10.21 0.67
CA GLN A 409 30.03 -8.88 0.26
C GLN A 409 29.66 -7.99 1.45
N LEU A 410 29.09 -8.56 2.51
CA LEU A 410 28.85 -7.86 3.78
C LEU A 410 30.17 -7.38 4.42
N ARG A 411 31.30 -8.05 4.13
CA ARG A 411 32.65 -7.61 4.54
C ARG A 411 33.11 -6.33 3.84
N ASN A 412 32.48 -5.93 2.73
CA ASN A 412 32.88 -4.72 2.01
C ASN A 412 32.44 -3.48 2.82
N PRO A 413 33.36 -2.56 3.18
CA PRO A 413 33.05 -1.38 3.99
C PRO A 413 32.04 -0.42 3.36
N HIS A 414 31.81 -0.53 2.04
CA HIS A 414 30.79 0.26 1.34
C HIS A 414 29.40 -0.37 1.37
N CYS A 415 29.24 -1.57 1.92
CA CYS A 415 27.94 -2.22 2.08
C CYS A 415 27.14 -1.50 3.19
N LYS A 416 25.96 -0.96 2.82
CA LYS A 416 25.08 -0.19 3.72
C LYS A 416 23.76 -0.88 4.04
N ILE A 417 23.67 -2.20 3.83
CA ILE A 417 22.45 -2.96 4.12
C ILE A 417 22.17 -2.86 5.64
N GLU A 418 20.98 -2.37 5.97
CA GLU A 418 20.44 -2.25 7.33
C GLU A 418 19.53 -3.44 7.68
N ILE A 419 18.84 -4.05 6.70
CA ILE A 419 17.94 -5.19 6.91
C ILE A 419 18.29 -6.30 5.92
N LEU A 420 18.58 -7.49 6.43
CA LEU A 420 18.86 -8.67 5.63
C LEU A 420 17.91 -9.80 6.03
N ARG A 421 17.03 -10.21 5.12
CA ARG A 421 16.11 -11.33 5.35
C ARG A 421 16.50 -12.54 4.52
N LEU A 422 16.70 -13.66 5.21
CA LEU A 422 17.14 -14.94 4.68
C LEU A 422 16.30 -16.08 5.25
N LYS A 423 15.02 -15.82 5.56
CA LYS A 423 14.11 -16.84 6.07
C LYS A 423 14.02 -18.00 5.07
N ASP A 424 14.08 -19.24 5.55
CA ASP A 424 14.06 -20.46 4.72
C ASP A 424 15.00 -20.40 3.49
N CYS A 425 16.26 -20.01 3.72
CA CYS A 425 17.29 -19.97 2.68
C CYS A 425 18.21 -21.20 2.67
N ARG A 426 17.93 -22.19 3.51
CA ARG A 426 18.80 -23.34 3.82
C ARG A 426 20.18 -22.89 4.35
N VAL A 427 20.19 -21.90 5.23
CA VAL A 427 21.38 -21.46 5.96
C VAL A 427 21.81 -22.57 6.91
N THR A 428 23.10 -22.92 6.87
CA THR A 428 23.74 -23.93 7.73
C THR A 428 24.52 -23.26 8.87
N PRO A 429 25.05 -24.02 9.85
CA PRO A 429 25.88 -23.43 10.90
C PRO A 429 27.17 -22.77 10.39
N ASN A 430 27.77 -23.36 9.35
CA ASN A 430 28.89 -22.77 8.64
C ASN A 430 28.50 -21.48 7.91
N GLY A 431 27.30 -21.44 7.30
CA GLY A 431 26.74 -20.25 6.67
C GLY A 431 26.55 -19.11 7.68
N SER A 432 25.94 -19.40 8.84
CA SER A 432 25.73 -18.44 9.92
C SER A 432 27.04 -17.93 10.52
N THR A 433 28.03 -18.81 10.67
CA THR A 433 29.40 -18.44 11.09
C THR A 433 30.05 -17.50 10.07
N ALA A 434 29.87 -17.76 8.77
CA ALA A 434 30.38 -16.87 7.72
C ALA A 434 29.73 -15.48 7.77
N LEU A 435 28.40 -15.42 7.96
CA LEU A 435 27.67 -14.15 8.17
C LEU A 435 28.19 -13.42 9.41
N ALA A 436 28.29 -14.09 10.55
CA ALA A 436 28.79 -13.48 11.78
C ALA A 436 30.22 -12.95 11.63
N SER A 437 31.11 -13.70 10.99
CA SER A 437 32.46 -13.24 10.67
C SER A 437 32.45 -12.00 9.78
N ALA A 438 31.56 -11.93 8.79
CA ALA A 438 31.43 -10.77 7.93
C ALA A 438 30.98 -9.51 8.69
N LEU A 439 29.97 -9.66 9.57
CA LEU A 439 29.45 -8.58 10.39
C LEU A 439 30.46 -8.06 11.43
N LYS A 440 31.35 -8.92 11.94
CA LYS A 440 32.48 -8.48 12.79
C LYS A 440 33.53 -7.70 12.00
N SER A 441 33.88 -8.15 10.79
CA SER A 441 34.95 -7.53 10.00
C SER A 441 34.57 -6.16 9.43
N ASN A 442 33.30 -5.96 9.12
CA ASN A 442 32.75 -4.67 8.72
C ASN A 442 31.63 -4.32 9.70
N PRO A 443 31.96 -3.68 10.84
CA PRO A 443 31.02 -3.47 11.93
C PRO A 443 29.79 -2.73 11.41
N SER A 444 28.71 -3.50 11.35
CA SER A 444 27.73 -3.42 10.28
C SER A 444 26.75 -2.26 10.44
N HIS A 445 26.32 -1.70 9.31
CA HIS A 445 25.07 -0.92 9.23
C HIS A 445 23.83 -1.78 9.54
N LEU A 446 23.98 -3.11 9.57
CA LEU A 446 22.90 -4.07 9.77
C LEU A 446 22.26 -3.90 11.15
N LYS A 447 20.95 -3.66 11.13
CA LYS A 447 20.05 -3.53 12.27
C LYS A 447 19.16 -4.75 12.45
N GLU A 448 18.80 -5.44 11.36
CA GLU A 448 17.92 -6.61 11.40
C GLU A 448 18.51 -7.74 10.56
N LEU A 449 18.59 -8.92 11.18
CA LEU A 449 18.94 -10.17 10.53
C LEU A 449 17.84 -11.21 10.76
N ASP A 450 17.19 -11.63 9.67
CA ASP A 450 16.20 -12.70 9.71
C ASP A 450 16.78 -14.04 9.19
N LEU A 451 16.87 -15.02 10.08
CA LEU A 451 17.27 -16.41 9.82
C LEU A 451 16.19 -17.42 10.20
N HIS A 452 14.93 -17.00 10.32
CA HIS A 452 13.79 -17.89 10.57
C HIS A 452 13.80 -19.11 9.64
N TRP A 453 13.35 -20.28 10.11
CA TRP A 453 13.23 -21.50 9.30
C TRP A 453 14.53 -21.93 8.61
N ASN A 454 15.68 -21.73 9.27
CA ASN A 454 16.98 -22.23 8.83
C ASN A 454 17.59 -23.14 9.90
N ASN A 455 18.82 -23.63 9.67
CA ASN A 455 19.58 -24.33 10.70
C ASN A 455 20.89 -23.56 10.98
N PRO A 456 20.84 -22.45 11.72
CA PRO A 456 22.03 -21.71 12.10
C PRO A 456 22.92 -22.48 13.08
N GLY A 457 22.37 -23.46 13.81
CA GLY A 457 23.06 -24.22 14.85
C GLY A 457 23.54 -23.37 16.03
N ASP A 458 23.74 -24.01 17.19
CA ASP A 458 24.16 -23.29 18.40
C ASP A 458 25.50 -22.56 18.20
N SER A 459 26.44 -23.17 17.45
CA SER A 459 27.73 -22.56 17.13
C SER A 459 27.61 -21.33 16.22
N GLY A 460 26.66 -21.31 15.29
CA GLY A 460 26.37 -20.13 14.48
C GLY A 460 25.77 -19.00 15.31
N VAL A 461 24.85 -19.32 16.21
CA VAL A 461 24.26 -18.36 17.16
C VAL A 461 25.31 -17.83 18.13
N GLU A 462 26.24 -18.66 18.60
CA GLU A 462 27.38 -18.22 19.43
C GLU A 462 28.22 -17.15 18.73
N GLN A 463 28.49 -17.34 17.43
CA GLN A 463 29.22 -16.35 16.65
C GLN A 463 28.41 -15.06 16.42
N LEU A 464 27.10 -15.16 16.22
CA LEU A 464 26.20 -14.01 16.11
C LEU A 464 26.07 -13.26 17.44
N ALA A 465 25.99 -13.95 18.57
CA ALA A 465 26.03 -13.35 19.90
C ALA A 465 27.34 -12.57 20.13
N ALA A 466 28.46 -13.07 19.60
CA ALA A 466 29.72 -12.33 19.62
C ALA A 466 29.73 -11.10 18.68
N VAL A 467 28.92 -11.07 17.61
CA VAL A 467 28.67 -9.83 16.83
C VAL A 467 27.88 -8.82 17.66
N VAL A 468 26.82 -9.27 18.35
CA VAL A 468 25.99 -8.38 19.20
C VAL A 468 26.80 -7.75 20.32
N LYS A 469 27.79 -8.46 20.87
CA LYS A 469 28.70 -7.94 21.90
C LYS A 469 29.70 -6.90 21.39
N ASP A 470 29.88 -6.77 20.08
CA ASP A 470 30.81 -5.81 19.50
C ASP A 470 30.28 -4.37 19.67
N PRO A 471 31.04 -3.41 20.26
CA PRO A 471 30.61 -2.03 20.43
C PRO A 471 30.27 -1.27 19.15
N LEU A 472 30.76 -1.73 18.00
CA LEU A 472 30.50 -1.10 16.71
C LEU A 472 29.30 -1.76 15.99
N SER A 473 28.76 -2.85 16.52
CA SER A 473 27.57 -3.50 15.98
C SER A 473 26.33 -2.64 16.15
N LYS A 474 25.49 -2.60 15.12
CA LYS A 474 24.18 -1.93 15.12
C LYS A 474 23.02 -2.91 15.12
N LEU A 475 23.27 -4.20 15.34
CA LEU A 475 22.26 -5.24 15.24
C LEU A 475 21.25 -5.13 16.38
N GLU A 476 20.06 -4.62 16.08
CA GLU A 476 18.96 -4.40 17.02
C GLU A 476 17.99 -5.58 17.06
N VAL A 477 17.89 -6.36 15.98
CA VAL A 477 16.89 -7.41 15.82
C VAL A 477 17.53 -8.67 15.23
N LEU A 478 17.28 -9.81 15.90
CA LEU A 478 17.77 -11.12 15.47
C LEU A 478 16.66 -12.16 15.51
N TRP A 479 16.27 -12.67 14.34
CA TRP A 479 15.20 -13.65 14.21
C TRP A 479 15.73 -15.06 13.93
N LEU A 480 15.40 -16.03 14.80
CA LEU A 480 16.00 -17.38 14.86
C LEU A 480 14.97 -18.50 15.10
N SER A 481 13.67 -18.24 14.89
CA SER A 481 12.61 -19.24 15.07
C SER A 481 12.77 -20.45 14.13
N TYR A 482 12.39 -21.64 14.59
CA TYR A 482 12.49 -22.92 13.86
C TYR A 482 13.92 -23.17 13.36
N GLY A 483 14.89 -23.02 14.28
CA GLY A 483 16.32 -23.04 14.05
C GLY A 483 17.02 -24.37 14.35
N LEU A 484 16.29 -25.34 14.91
CA LEU A 484 16.85 -26.54 15.59
C LEU A 484 17.85 -26.17 16.69
N LEU A 485 17.59 -25.06 17.39
CA LEU A 485 18.45 -24.55 18.46
C LEU A 485 18.16 -25.22 19.80
N THR A 486 19.18 -25.28 20.65
CA THR A 486 19.13 -25.88 22.00
C THR A 486 19.43 -24.84 23.07
N GLU A 487 19.48 -25.25 24.34
CA GLU A 487 19.82 -24.39 25.48
C GLU A 487 21.20 -23.72 25.35
N LYS A 488 22.12 -24.28 24.54
CA LYS A 488 23.43 -23.66 24.27
C LYS A 488 23.33 -22.33 23.51
N CYS A 489 22.35 -22.19 22.62
CA CYS A 489 22.11 -20.90 21.97
C CYS A 489 21.67 -19.84 22.99
N CYS A 490 20.87 -20.24 23.99
CA CYS A 490 20.37 -19.37 25.05
C CYS A 490 21.51 -18.90 25.94
N GLU A 491 22.46 -19.78 26.28
CA GLU A 491 23.67 -19.41 27.00
C GLU A 491 24.44 -18.29 26.26
N ALA A 492 24.68 -18.49 24.95
CA ALA A 492 25.39 -17.50 24.14
C ALA A 492 24.66 -16.15 24.08
N LEU A 493 23.34 -16.16 23.84
CA LEU A 493 22.51 -14.95 23.81
C LEU A 493 22.45 -14.26 25.17
N ALA A 494 22.39 -15.01 26.27
CA ALA A 494 22.44 -14.46 27.62
C ALA A 494 23.74 -13.68 27.86
N THR A 495 24.89 -14.15 27.34
CA THR A 495 26.13 -13.36 27.41
C THR A 495 26.05 -12.05 26.62
N ALA A 496 25.30 -12.03 25.52
CA ALA A 496 25.09 -10.82 24.73
C ALA A 496 24.15 -9.83 25.43
N PHE A 497 23.10 -10.32 26.10
CA PHE A 497 22.16 -9.48 26.87
C PHE A 497 22.85 -8.74 28.03
N ARG A 498 23.86 -9.37 28.66
CA ARG A 498 24.65 -8.75 29.74
C ARG A 498 25.66 -7.72 29.27
N SER A 499 25.90 -7.61 27.96
CA SER A 499 26.94 -6.73 27.42
C SER A 499 26.46 -5.28 27.33
N TYR A 500 27.22 -4.34 27.90
CA TYR A 500 26.92 -2.90 27.85
C TYR A 500 26.88 -2.33 26.43
N SER A 501 27.63 -2.95 25.51
CA SER A 501 27.73 -2.60 24.09
C SER A 501 26.52 -3.04 23.28
N SER A 502 25.72 -3.98 23.80
CA SER A 502 24.58 -4.54 23.07
C SER A 502 23.53 -3.47 22.81
N VAL A 503 23.10 -3.38 21.54
CA VAL A 503 21.94 -2.59 21.12
C VAL A 503 20.74 -3.47 20.76
N LEU A 504 20.83 -4.77 21.06
CA LEU A 504 19.81 -5.76 20.72
C LEU A 504 18.53 -5.50 21.51
N LYS A 505 17.45 -5.26 20.78
CA LYS A 505 16.10 -4.97 21.29
C LYS A 505 15.15 -6.14 21.10
N ALA A 506 15.33 -6.96 20.07
CA ALA A 506 14.40 -8.04 19.77
C ALA A 506 15.10 -9.35 19.38
N VAL A 507 14.63 -10.45 19.99
CA VAL A 507 15.04 -11.81 19.67
C VAL A 507 13.81 -12.72 19.58
N ASP A 508 13.76 -13.54 18.54
CA ASP A 508 12.77 -14.60 18.39
C ASP A 508 13.44 -15.97 18.26
N LEU A 509 13.15 -16.85 19.21
CA LEU A 509 13.60 -18.23 19.33
C LEU A 509 12.42 -19.21 19.27
N SER A 510 11.24 -18.80 18.79
CA SER A 510 10.06 -19.67 18.71
C SER A 510 10.33 -20.94 17.88
N GLY A 511 9.66 -22.06 18.13
CA GLY A 511 9.86 -23.32 17.43
C GLY A 511 11.21 -24.01 17.71
N ASN A 512 11.94 -23.58 18.75
CA ASN A 512 13.18 -24.24 19.20
C ASN A 512 12.96 -24.97 20.54
N LEU A 513 13.81 -25.96 20.83
CA LEU A 513 13.75 -26.75 22.07
C LEU A 513 14.54 -26.01 23.17
N ILE A 514 13.88 -25.02 23.79
CA ILE A 514 14.49 -24.17 24.82
C ILE A 514 14.43 -24.83 26.19
N GLU A 515 13.25 -25.35 26.58
CA GLU A 515 13.00 -25.98 27.89
C GLU A 515 13.40 -25.09 29.09
N ASP A 516 13.37 -25.62 30.32
CA ASP A 516 13.73 -24.87 31.53
C ASP A 516 15.20 -24.40 31.52
N THR A 517 16.13 -25.21 31.02
CA THR A 517 17.56 -24.87 30.97
C THR A 517 17.84 -23.67 30.08
N GLY A 518 17.17 -23.59 28.93
CA GLY A 518 17.26 -22.41 28.06
C GLY A 518 16.62 -21.18 28.68
N VAL A 519 15.46 -21.33 29.36
CA VAL A 519 14.82 -20.23 30.12
C VAL A 519 15.72 -19.74 31.24
N GLU A 520 16.40 -20.63 31.97
CA GLU A 520 17.37 -20.29 33.01
C GLU A 520 18.50 -19.41 32.45
N TRP A 521 19.08 -19.81 31.31
CA TRP A 521 20.10 -19.01 30.63
C TRP A 521 19.57 -17.64 30.21
N LEU A 522 18.45 -17.58 29.50
CA LEU A 522 17.86 -16.31 29.05
C LEU A 522 17.55 -15.39 30.24
N SER A 523 16.99 -15.94 31.31
CA SER A 523 16.70 -15.22 32.56
C SER A 523 17.96 -14.64 33.19
N SER A 524 19.07 -15.38 33.20
CA SER A 524 20.37 -14.87 33.67
C SER A 524 20.89 -13.68 32.85
N GLY A 525 20.46 -13.55 31.59
CA GLY A 525 20.73 -12.40 30.74
C GLY A 525 19.80 -11.23 31.04
N LEU A 526 18.50 -11.48 31.16
CA LEU A 526 17.46 -10.48 31.44
C LEU A 526 17.62 -9.81 32.81
N GLN A 527 18.16 -10.55 33.80
CA GLN A 527 18.45 -10.05 35.14
C GLN A 527 19.44 -8.88 35.14
N SER A 528 20.28 -8.76 34.10
CA SER A 528 21.27 -7.69 34.02
C SER A 528 20.59 -6.34 33.76
N PRO A 529 20.94 -5.28 34.52
CA PRO A 529 20.42 -3.94 34.28
C PRO A 529 20.97 -3.31 32.98
N GLN A 530 21.97 -3.95 32.35
CA GLN A 530 22.47 -3.57 31.03
C GLN A 530 21.63 -4.13 29.88
N CYS A 531 20.74 -5.09 30.16
CA CYS A 531 19.88 -5.68 29.14
C CYS A 531 18.90 -4.63 28.57
N ARG A 532 18.94 -4.44 27.26
CA ARG A 532 18.07 -3.51 26.50
C ARG A 532 16.97 -4.24 25.71
N LEU A 533 16.80 -5.53 25.96
CA LEU A 533 15.88 -6.35 25.20
C LEU A 533 14.45 -5.93 25.52
N GLU A 534 13.72 -5.53 24.50
CA GLU A 534 12.30 -5.15 24.57
C GLU A 534 11.42 -6.35 24.19
N ILE A 535 11.86 -7.19 23.23
CA ILE A 535 11.09 -8.31 22.71
C ILE A 535 11.88 -9.60 22.84
N LEU A 536 11.30 -10.59 23.52
CA LEU A 536 11.80 -11.97 23.55
C LEU A 536 10.65 -12.90 23.22
N ARG A 537 10.80 -13.69 22.16
CA ARG A 537 9.84 -14.74 21.81
C ARG A 537 10.52 -16.09 21.88
N CYS A 538 9.88 -17.07 22.52
CA CYS A 538 10.40 -18.42 22.65
C CYS A 538 9.26 -19.45 22.53
N ASN A 539 8.25 -19.20 21.69
CA ASN A 539 7.07 -20.06 21.73
C ASN A 539 7.37 -21.43 21.14
N GLY A 540 6.97 -22.54 21.74
CA GLY A 540 7.04 -23.81 21.02
C GLY A 540 5.89 -23.96 20.02
N ASP A 541 5.88 -25.09 19.31
CA ASP A 541 4.82 -25.45 18.37
C ASP A 541 4.19 -26.80 18.76
N ALA A 542 2.88 -26.80 19.07
CA ALA A 542 2.16 -27.97 19.58
C ALA A 542 1.90 -29.06 18.54
N GLU A 543 2.03 -28.75 17.24
CA GLU A 543 1.77 -29.70 16.16
C GLU A 543 3.04 -30.49 15.75
N LEU A 544 4.24 -29.97 16.04
CA LEU A 544 5.51 -30.56 15.61
C LEU A 544 6.07 -31.63 16.57
N THR A 545 5.60 -31.69 17.82
CA THR A 545 6.10 -32.67 18.80
C THR A 545 5.67 -34.12 18.53
N ASN A 546 4.68 -34.36 17.64
CA ASN A 546 4.19 -35.71 17.33
C ASN A 546 4.73 -36.32 16.02
N HIS A 547 5.55 -35.60 15.25
CA HIS A 547 6.15 -36.12 14.02
C HIS A 547 7.63 -35.78 13.92
N ILE A 548 8.46 -36.83 13.94
CA ILE A 548 9.87 -36.76 13.51
C ILE A 548 9.92 -36.03 12.16
N PRO A 549 10.65 -34.92 12.01
CA PRO A 549 10.53 -34.11 10.80
C PRO A 549 11.23 -34.79 9.63
N CYS A 550 10.46 -35.50 8.80
CA CYS A 550 10.80 -35.65 7.40
C CYS A 550 10.68 -34.28 6.73
N PHE A 551 11.82 -33.66 6.43
CA PHE A 551 11.98 -32.37 5.71
C PHE A 551 11.12 -32.21 4.44
N ILE A 552 10.55 -33.30 3.90
CA ILE A 552 9.82 -33.36 2.64
C ILE A 552 8.30 -33.20 2.84
N HIS A 553 7.75 -33.45 4.04
CA HIS A 553 6.29 -33.35 4.29
C HIS A 553 5.83 -31.95 4.74
N LEU A 554 6.76 -31.06 5.11
CA LEU A 554 6.48 -29.69 5.52
C LEU A 554 6.08 -28.76 4.37
N GLU A 555 6.39 -29.08 3.11
CA GLU A 555 6.07 -28.21 1.96
C GLU A 555 4.56 -27.99 1.73
N ARG A 556 3.68 -28.89 2.20
CA ARG A 556 2.21 -28.79 1.95
C ARG A 556 1.39 -28.22 3.10
N ILE A 557 1.91 -28.20 4.33
CA ILE A 557 1.20 -27.66 5.51
C ILE A 557 1.59 -26.19 5.75
N VAL A 558 2.81 -25.81 5.36
CA VAL A 558 3.39 -24.48 5.61
C VAL A 558 2.68 -23.36 4.83
N ASP A 559 2.13 -23.63 3.64
CA ASP A 559 1.51 -22.61 2.78
C ASP A 559 0.23 -21.99 3.39
N ALA A 560 -0.44 -22.70 4.32
CA ALA A 560 -1.61 -22.21 5.04
C ALA A 560 -1.24 -21.38 6.29
N ASN A 561 -0.15 -21.73 6.98
CA ASN A 561 0.28 -21.07 8.23
C ASN A 561 1.17 -19.83 7.99
N VAL A 562 1.76 -19.68 6.80
CA VAL A 562 2.55 -18.51 6.36
C VAL A 562 1.77 -17.19 6.43
N ARG A 563 0.42 -17.21 6.41
CA ARG A 563 -0.40 -16.00 6.58
C ARG A 563 -0.58 -15.52 8.03
N LEU A 564 -0.28 -16.34 9.03
CA LEU A 564 -0.57 -16.02 10.44
C LEU A 564 0.63 -15.45 11.21
N CYS A 565 1.87 -15.81 10.84
CA CYS A 565 3.06 -15.30 11.52
C CYS A 565 3.68 -14.03 10.90
N GLY A 566 3.23 -13.63 9.70
CA GLY A 566 3.81 -12.50 8.95
C GLY A 566 3.31 -11.10 9.35
N ASN A 567 2.35 -10.98 10.26
CA ASN A 567 1.74 -9.71 10.67
C ASN A 567 2.00 -9.38 12.15
N VAL A 568 3.23 -9.59 12.64
CA VAL A 568 3.52 -9.20 14.02
C VAL A 568 3.90 -7.73 14.09
N ASP A 569 2.88 -6.90 14.38
CA ASP A 569 2.90 -5.58 15.01
C ASP A 569 4.31 -4.95 15.23
N ASN A 570 4.92 -4.44 14.15
CA ASN A 570 6.05 -3.51 14.27
C ASN A 570 5.61 -2.11 14.77
N GLN A 571 4.34 -1.96 15.15
CA GLN A 571 3.75 -0.68 15.57
C GLN A 571 3.62 -0.50 17.10
N ARG A 572 3.90 -1.53 17.91
CA ARG A 572 3.88 -1.39 19.38
C ARG A 572 5.30 -1.33 19.94
N LYS A 573 5.74 -0.12 20.31
CA LYS A 573 7.00 0.17 21.05
C LYS A 573 6.92 -0.28 22.53
N THR A 574 6.33 -1.42 22.81
CA THR A 574 6.10 -1.93 24.18
C THR A 574 6.93 -3.17 24.41
N CYS A 575 7.66 -3.24 25.52
CA CYS A 575 8.43 -4.43 25.87
C CYS A 575 7.49 -5.63 26.06
N PHE A 576 7.60 -6.63 25.20
CA PHE A 576 6.69 -7.77 25.06
C PHE A 576 7.48 -9.08 25.04
N HIS A 577 7.28 -9.91 26.06
CA HIS A 577 7.87 -11.25 26.10
C HIS A 577 6.80 -12.33 25.96
N ARG A 578 7.01 -13.23 25.00
CA ARG A 578 6.15 -14.39 24.76
C ARG A 578 6.98 -15.65 24.88
N LEU A 579 6.74 -16.43 25.92
CA LEU A 579 7.37 -17.72 26.16
C LEU A 579 6.28 -18.78 26.25
N ALA A 580 5.34 -18.80 25.31
CA ALA A 580 4.19 -19.70 25.36
C ALA A 580 4.53 -21.09 24.78
N PHE A 581 4.12 -22.19 25.41
CA PHE A 581 4.39 -23.54 24.91
C PHE A 581 5.89 -23.87 24.71
N CYS A 582 6.80 -23.30 25.51
CA CYS A 582 8.25 -23.50 25.36
C CYS A 582 8.82 -24.69 26.15
N GLY A 583 7.94 -25.50 26.77
CA GLY A 583 8.32 -26.60 27.65
C GLY A 583 8.74 -26.14 29.05
N MET A 584 8.43 -24.89 29.42
CA MET A 584 8.78 -24.34 30.73
C MET A 584 7.89 -24.91 31.83
N THR A 585 8.49 -25.29 32.95
CA THR A 585 7.79 -25.77 34.14
C THR A 585 7.76 -24.69 35.24
N GLU A 586 7.29 -25.05 36.44
CA GLU A 586 7.39 -24.21 37.64
C GLU A 586 8.82 -23.71 37.92
N LYS A 587 9.85 -24.51 37.59
CA LYS A 587 11.25 -24.17 37.82
C LYS A 587 11.68 -22.99 36.93
N GLY A 588 11.46 -23.09 35.62
CA GLY A 588 11.80 -22.03 34.68
C GLY A 588 11.02 -20.74 34.98
N ALA A 589 9.73 -20.84 35.34
CA ALA A 589 8.92 -19.69 35.72
C ALA A 589 9.44 -18.98 36.99
N SER A 590 9.92 -19.73 37.99
CA SER A 590 10.51 -19.16 39.20
C SER A 590 11.81 -18.39 38.92
N VAL A 591 12.65 -18.90 38.02
CA VAL A 591 13.90 -18.23 37.62
C VAL A 591 13.60 -16.98 36.80
N LEU A 592 12.62 -17.07 35.90
CA LEU A 592 12.14 -15.94 35.11
C LEU A 592 11.58 -14.83 36.00
N ALA A 593 10.75 -15.18 37.00
CA ALA A 593 10.25 -14.24 38.00
C ALA A 593 11.39 -13.51 38.73
N SER A 594 12.43 -14.25 39.13
CA SER A 594 13.61 -13.67 39.80
C SER A 594 14.37 -12.68 38.91
N ALA A 595 14.46 -12.95 37.60
CA ALA A 595 15.06 -12.02 36.64
C ALA A 595 14.25 -10.71 36.54
N PHE A 596 12.93 -10.81 36.54
CA PHE A 596 12.03 -9.65 36.43
C PHE A 596 12.02 -8.79 37.69
N ALA A 597 12.14 -9.41 38.87
CA ALA A 597 12.35 -8.70 40.12
C ALA A 597 13.64 -7.87 40.11
N ALA A 598 14.71 -8.37 39.48
CA ALA A 598 15.99 -7.66 39.39
C ALA A 598 16.00 -6.56 38.32
N ASN A 599 15.23 -6.71 37.24
CA ASN A 599 15.12 -5.73 36.16
C ASN A 599 13.64 -5.42 35.80
N PRO A 600 12.93 -4.62 36.61
CA PRO A 600 11.50 -4.34 36.42
C PRO A 600 11.19 -3.50 35.16
N ALA A 601 12.19 -2.85 34.57
CA ALA A 601 12.02 -2.06 33.34
C ALA A 601 11.90 -2.94 32.09
N ALA A 602 12.24 -4.23 32.19
CA ALA A 602 12.33 -5.12 31.04
C ALA A 602 10.96 -5.46 30.41
N ILE A 603 9.82 -5.30 31.11
CA ILE A 603 8.56 -5.96 30.68
C ILE A 603 7.34 -5.09 30.88
N ARG A 604 6.49 -5.06 29.85
CA ARG A 604 5.14 -4.47 29.92
C ARG A 604 4.03 -5.46 29.63
N GLU A 605 4.34 -6.49 28.86
CA GLU A 605 3.42 -7.54 28.47
C GLU A 605 4.14 -8.89 28.53
N LEU A 606 3.51 -9.86 29.19
CA LEU A 606 4.06 -11.20 29.40
C LEU A 606 3.02 -12.26 29.04
N ASP A 607 3.44 -13.22 28.23
CA ASP A 607 2.61 -14.35 27.83
C ASP A 607 3.37 -15.66 28.04
N LEU A 608 2.89 -16.45 29.02
CA LEU A 608 3.44 -17.74 29.44
C LEU A 608 2.45 -18.88 29.19
N SER A 609 1.43 -18.63 28.38
CA SER A 609 0.34 -19.57 28.12
C SER A 609 0.87 -20.92 27.60
N GLU A 610 0.09 -21.98 27.77
CA GLU A 610 0.38 -23.30 27.20
C GLU A 610 1.66 -23.97 27.75
N ASN A 611 2.10 -23.61 28.96
CA ASN A 611 3.23 -24.23 29.66
C ASN A 611 2.79 -24.87 30.99
N PRO A 612 3.28 -26.06 31.37
CA PRO A 612 2.93 -26.74 32.63
C PRO A 612 3.60 -26.09 33.86
N ILE A 613 3.23 -24.84 34.16
CA ILE A 613 3.85 -24.04 35.20
C ILE A 613 3.16 -24.23 36.56
N GLY A 614 1.83 -24.41 36.57
CA GLY A 614 1.05 -24.64 37.78
C GLY A 614 1.04 -23.48 38.79
N ASP A 615 0.50 -23.77 39.97
CA ASP A 615 0.30 -22.78 41.04
C ASP A 615 1.62 -22.24 41.61
N SER A 616 2.65 -23.07 41.70
CA SER A 616 3.99 -22.68 42.19
C SER A 616 4.60 -21.55 41.38
N GLY A 617 4.57 -21.67 40.03
CA GLY A 617 5.15 -20.64 39.18
C GLY A 617 4.28 -19.39 39.09
N LEU A 618 2.94 -19.50 39.14
CA LEU A 618 2.08 -18.32 39.26
C LEU A 618 2.31 -17.60 40.59
N LYS A 619 2.53 -18.33 41.68
CA LYS A 619 2.87 -17.77 42.99
C LYS A 619 4.20 -17.02 42.95
N ALA A 620 5.24 -17.57 42.31
CA ALA A 620 6.52 -16.90 42.13
C ALA A 620 6.37 -15.59 41.33
N LEU A 621 5.59 -15.60 40.25
CA LEU A 621 5.30 -14.37 39.49
C LEU A 621 4.47 -13.37 40.31
N SER A 622 3.51 -13.84 41.10
CA SER A 622 2.66 -12.98 41.93
C SER A 622 3.49 -12.18 42.94
N GLN A 623 4.52 -12.78 43.53
CA GLN A 623 5.46 -12.07 44.42
C GLN A 623 6.19 -10.92 43.73
N VAL A 624 6.48 -11.06 42.43
CA VAL A 624 7.09 -9.99 41.62
C VAL A 624 6.07 -8.90 41.33
N LEU A 625 4.82 -9.28 41.01
CA LEU A 625 3.73 -8.35 40.72
C LEU A 625 3.42 -7.40 41.89
N GLU A 626 3.65 -7.82 43.14
CA GLU A 626 3.51 -6.95 44.32
C GLU A 626 4.34 -5.67 44.21
N ASN A 627 5.50 -5.71 43.54
CA ASN A 627 6.42 -4.58 43.45
C ASN A 627 6.66 -4.08 42.00
N HIS A 628 6.07 -4.75 41.00
CA HIS A 628 6.32 -4.46 39.59
C HIS A 628 5.34 -3.41 39.02
N LEU A 629 5.85 -2.22 38.72
CA LEU A 629 5.02 -1.06 38.35
C LEU A 629 4.69 -0.91 36.86
N LEU A 630 5.17 -1.80 36.00
CA LEU A 630 5.09 -1.60 34.53
C LEU A 630 4.32 -2.68 33.76
N LEU A 631 3.96 -3.80 34.41
CA LEU A 631 3.28 -4.91 33.72
C LEU A 631 1.79 -4.58 33.54
N SER A 632 1.36 -4.50 32.29
CA SER A 632 0.00 -4.13 31.90
C SER A 632 -0.81 -5.30 31.35
N LYS A 633 -0.15 -6.37 30.89
CA LYS A 633 -0.79 -7.54 30.30
C LYS A 633 -0.12 -8.82 30.77
N LEU A 634 -0.90 -9.76 31.29
CA LEU A 634 -0.46 -11.09 31.71
C LEU A 634 -1.36 -12.15 31.06
N LEU A 635 -0.78 -12.97 30.20
CA LEU A 635 -1.43 -14.12 29.60
C LEU A 635 -0.86 -15.41 30.19
N TYR A 636 -1.75 -16.22 30.76
CA TYR A 636 -1.42 -17.40 31.55
C TYR A 636 -2.41 -18.55 31.26
N CYS A 637 -2.91 -18.61 30.01
CA CYS A 637 -3.93 -19.57 29.57
C CYS A 637 -3.36 -20.99 29.46
N LYS A 638 -4.10 -22.02 29.89
CA LYS A 638 -3.69 -23.44 29.83
C LYS A 638 -2.30 -23.71 30.43
N THR A 639 -2.14 -23.36 31.70
CA THR A 639 -0.86 -23.50 32.42
C THR A 639 -0.92 -24.48 33.60
N GLY A 640 -2.08 -25.07 33.86
CA GLY A 640 -2.29 -25.99 34.97
C GLY A 640 -2.47 -25.29 36.32
N VAL A 641 -2.76 -23.98 36.31
CA VAL A 641 -3.11 -23.24 37.53
C VAL A 641 -4.48 -23.65 38.04
N THR A 642 -4.60 -23.66 39.36
CA THR A 642 -5.84 -23.91 40.08
C THR A 642 -6.25 -22.69 40.89
N GLY A 643 -7.32 -22.85 41.69
CA GLY A 643 -7.77 -21.82 42.61
C GLY A 643 -6.71 -21.37 43.62
N GLU A 644 -5.71 -22.22 43.94
CA GLU A 644 -4.62 -21.86 44.86
C GLU A 644 -3.71 -20.78 44.25
N GLY A 645 -3.33 -20.90 42.98
CA GLY A 645 -2.57 -19.88 42.27
C GLY A 645 -3.34 -18.55 42.15
N CYS A 646 -4.66 -18.60 41.97
CA CYS A 646 -5.51 -17.41 41.99
C CYS A 646 -5.47 -16.65 43.32
N VAL A 647 -5.32 -17.34 44.46
CA VAL A 647 -5.20 -16.68 45.78
C VAL A 647 -3.93 -15.84 45.86
N ALA A 648 -2.80 -16.37 45.37
CA ALA A 648 -1.54 -15.64 45.32
C ALA A 648 -1.64 -14.42 44.40
N LEU A 649 -2.21 -14.60 43.20
CA LEU A 649 -2.40 -13.50 42.25
C LEU A 649 -3.34 -12.42 42.79
N ALA A 650 -4.43 -12.81 43.45
CA ALA A 650 -5.36 -11.86 44.07
C ALA A 650 -4.69 -11.03 45.18
N SER A 651 -3.84 -11.65 45.99
CA SER A 651 -3.09 -10.97 47.05
C SER A 651 -2.09 -9.95 46.47
N ALA A 652 -1.43 -10.30 45.36
CA ALA A 652 -0.53 -9.41 44.65
C ALA A 652 -1.28 -8.21 44.02
N LEU A 653 -2.43 -8.46 43.39
CA LEU A 653 -3.27 -7.42 42.82
C LEU A 653 -3.82 -6.47 43.89
N ALA A 654 -4.20 -6.97 45.07
CA ALA A 654 -4.61 -6.11 46.18
C ALA A 654 -3.47 -5.20 46.69
N SER A 655 -2.23 -5.69 46.62
CA SER A 655 -1.05 -4.94 47.07
C SER A 655 -0.58 -3.90 46.04
N ASN A 656 -0.70 -4.22 44.73
CA ASN A 656 -0.29 -3.34 43.64
C ASN A 656 -1.30 -3.33 42.46
N PRO A 657 -2.42 -2.63 42.64
CA PRO A 657 -3.62 -2.78 41.80
C PRO A 657 -3.60 -1.94 40.51
N ILE A 658 -2.63 -1.03 40.34
CA ILE A 658 -2.76 0.15 39.47
C ILE A 658 -2.41 -0.14 37.99
N HIS A 659 -1.67 -1.21 37.69
CA HIS A 659 -1.01 -1.34 36.39
C HIS A 659 -1.56 -2.45 35.48
N LEU A 660 -2.00 -3.60 36.02
CA LEU A 660 -2.48 -4.71 35.20
C LEU A 660 -3.85 -4.37 34.56
N ARG A 661 -3.88 -4.32 33.22
CA ARG A 661 -5.06 -3.98 32.42
C ARG A 661 -5.72 -5.19 31.78
N GLU A 662 -4.94 -6.19 31.39
CA GLU A 662 -5.43 -7.41 30.74
C GLU A 662 -4.87 -8.64 31.45
N LEU A 663 -5.77 -9.54 31.85
CA LEU A 663 -5.46 -10.81 32.49
C LEU A 663 -6.19 -11.94 31.76
N ASN A 664 -5.45 -12.96 31.32
CA ASN A 664 -6.01 -14.17 30.74
C ASN A 664 -5.58 -15.39 31.54
N LEU A 665 -6.55 -16.07 32.16
CA LEU A 665 -6.36 -17.34 32.87
C LEU A 665 -7.18 -18.46 32.23
N GLY A 666 -7.63 -18.31 30.97
CA GLY A 666 -8.45 -19.29 30.26
C GLY A 666 -7.86 -20.71 30.27
N ASN A 667 -8.70 -21.72 30.04
CA ASN A 667 -8.28 -23.13 29.97
C ASN A 667 -7.52 -23.65 31.21
N ASN A 668 -7.78 -23.12 32.41
CA ASN A 668 -7.18 -23.58 33.68
C ASN A 668 -8.25 -24.12 34.64
N ASP A 669 -7.95 -25.12 35.47
CA ASP A 669 -8.93 -25.68 36.42
C ASP A 669 -9.03 -24.83 37.70
N LEU A 670 -9.60 -23.63 37.59
CA LEU A 670 -9.55 -22.63 38.66
C LEU A 670 -10.45 -22.98 39.87
N ARG A 671 -11.51 -23.78 39.68
CA ARG A 671 -12.52 -24.21 40.67
C ARG A 671 -13.13 -23.08 41.56
N GLY A 672 -14.43 -23.18 41.82
CA GLY A 672 -15.26 -22.05 42.30
C GLY A 672 -14.96 -21.38 43.65
N THR A 673 -13.96 -21.81 44.45
CA THR A 673 -13.61 -21.17 45.73
C THR A 673 -12.38 -20.27 45.65
N GLY A 674 -11.32 -20.65 44.93
CA GLY A 674 -10.09 -19.85 44.81
C GLY A 674 -10.27 -18.62 43.92
N ILE A 675 -11.06 -18.73 42.86
CA ILE A 675 -11.38 -17.61 41.95
C ILE A 675 -12.15 -16.46 42.65
N LYS A 676 -12.85 -16.75 43.76
CA LYS A 676 -13.57 -15.73 44.53
C LYS A 676 -12.63 -14.66 45.09
N PHE A 677 -11.38 -15.03 45.41
CA PHE A 677 -10.37 -14.07 45.85
C PHE A 677 -9.96 -13.13 44.73
N LEU A 678 -9.85 -13.63 43.50
CA LEU A 678 -9.59 -12.77 42.34
C LEU A 678 -10.75 -11.80 42.11
N PHE A 679 -12.00 -12.24 42.24
CA PHE A 679 -13.17 -11.36 42.13
C PHE A 679 -13.23 -10.33 43.27
N ALA A 680 -12.86 -10.71 44.49
CA ALA A 680 -12.74 -9.76 45.60
C ALA A 680 -11.68 -8.68 45.31
N ALA A 681 -10.55 -9.03 44.68
CA ALA A 681 -9.54 -8.07 44.26
C ALA A 681 -10.04 -7.12 43.14
N LEU A 682 -11.06 -7.50 42.36
CA LEU A 682 -11.72 -6.61 41.40
C LEU A 682 -12.69 -5.61 42.06
N GLU A 683 -13.12 -5.87 43.30
CA GLU A 683 -13.98 -4.94 44.06
C GLU A 683 -13.21 -3.71 44.56
N ASP A 684 -11.88 -3.80 44.63
CA ASP A 684 -11.02 -2.76 45.17
C ASP A 684 -11.04 -1.50 44.29
N HIS A 685 -11.06 -0.32 44.93
CA HIS A 685 -11.13 1.00 44.31
C HIS A 685 -9.99 1.33 43.35
N SER A 686 -8.94 0.54 43.43
CA SER A 686 -7.64 0.71 42.84
C SER A 686 -7.40 -0.25 41.66
N SER A 687 -8.30 -1.22 41.44
CA SER A 687 -8.18 -2.24 40.38
C SER A 687 -8.20 -1.62 38.99
N ALA A 688 -7.16 -1.93 38.21
CA ALA A 688 -6.96 -1.38 36.86
C ALA A 688 -7.42 -2.29 35.71
N ILE A 689 -7.89 -3.52 36.02
CA ILE A 689 -8.20 -4.54 35.02
C ILE A 689 -9.39 -4.10 34.15
N LEU A 690 -9.14 -4.04 32.84
CA LEU A 690 -10.12 -3.69 31.80
C LEU A 690 -10.63 -4.94 31.07
N LYS A 691 -9.79 -5.97 30.92
CA LYS A 691 -10.10 -7.19 30.20
C LYS A 691 -9.71 -8.41 31.02
N LEU A 692 -10.66 -9.32 31.21
CA LEU A 692 -10.50 -10.56 31.95
C LEU A 692 -11.00 -11.75 31.15
N GLU A 693 -10.11 -12.70 30.85
CA GLU A 693 -10.46 -13.94 30.15
C GLU A 693 -10.38 -15.13 31.11
N LEU A 694 -11.51 -15.80 31.31
CA LEU A 694 -11.71 -16.96 32.18
C LEU A 694 -12.53 -18.05 31.45
N ASN A 695 -12.40 -18.15 30.13
CA ASN A 695 -13.08 -19.20 29.36
C ASN A 695 -12.53 -20.58 29.73
N GLN A 696 -13.40 -21.60 29.75
CA GLN A 696 -13.04 -22.99 30.03
C GLN A 696 -12.22 -23.13 31.33
N CYS A 697 -12.70 -22.49 32.42
CA CYS A 697 -12.01 -22.42 33.70
C CYS A 697 -12.64 -23.29 34.80
N SER A 698 -13.50 -24.25 34.42
CA SER A 698 -14.31 -25.06 35.35
C SER A 698 -15.13 -24.23 36.34
N LEU A 699 -15.55 -23.01 35.96
CA LEU A 699 -16.36 -22.15 36.83
C LEU A 699 -17.78 -22.69 36.96
N THR A 700 -18.34 -22.58 38.17
CA THR A 700 -19.68 -23.05 38.53
C THR A 700 -20.53 -21.92 39.11
N THR A 701 -21.82 -22.16 39.32
CA THR A 701 -22.77 -21.22 39.96
C THR A 701 -22.23 -20.60 41.25
N GLY A 702 -21.42 -21.32 42.02
CA GLY A 702 -20.93 -20.91 43.33
C GLY A 702 -20.05 -19.65 43.35
N CYS A 703 -19.48 -19.24 42.21
CA CYS A 703 -18.68 -18.01 42.11
C CYS A 703 -19.40 -16.84 41.40
N CYS A 704 -20.58 -17.08 40.82
CA CYS A 704 -21.33 -16.07 40.08
C CYS A 704 -21.79 -14.91 40.95
N ASP A 705 -22.16 -15.15 42.21
CA ASP A 705 -22.56 -14.09 43.15
C ASP A 705 -21.39 -13.13 43.46
N SER A 706 -20.18 -13.67 43.64
CA SER A 706 -18.96 -12.87 43.86
C SER A 706 -18.60 -12.06 42.62
N LEU A 707 -18.73 -12.65 41.43
CA LEU A 707 -18.48 -11.95 40.18
C LEU A 707 -19.53 -10.85 39.92
N ALA A 708 -20.80 -11.13 40.19
CA ALA A 708 -21.89 -10.16 40.09
C ALA A 708 -21.67 -8.97 41.04
N SER A 709 -21.25 -9.25 42.28
CA SER A 709 -20.85 -8.21 43.24
C SER A 709 -19.73 -7.33 42.65
N ALA A 710 -18.66 -7.93 42.14
CA ALA A 710 -17.53 -7.21 41.55
C ALA A 710 -17.91 -6.35 40.33
N LEU A 711 -18.77 -6.86 39.44
CA LEU A 711 -19.30 -6.10 38.30
C LEU A 711 -20.14 -4.90 38.74
N GLY A 712 -20.88 -5.05 39.85
CA GLY A 712 -21.79 -4.04 40.36
C GLY A 712 -21.14 -2.93 41.18
N LYS A 713 -19.83 -3.00 41.48
CA LYS A 713 -19.13 -1.97 42.26
C LYS A 713 -18.78 -0.73 41.43
N LYS A 714 -18.96 0.45 42.04
CA LYS A 714 -18.65 1.78 41.46
C LYS A 714 -17.27 1.90 40.82
N PHE A 715 -16.27 1.26 41.42
CA PHE A 715 -14.87 1.38 41.03
C PHE A 715 -14.39 0.30 40.05
N SER A 716 -15.24 -0.68 39.74
CA SER A 716 -14.91 -1.68 38.72
C SER A 716 -14.55 -0.99 37.40
N CYS A 717 -13.41 -1.37 36.83
CA CYS A 717 -12.92 -0.85 35.55
C CYS A 717 -13.15 -1.84 34.40
N LEU A 718 -13.70 -3.03 34.68
CA LEU A 718 -13.83 -4.11 33.73
C LEU A 718 -14.77 -3.74 32.58
N ARG A 719 -14.28 -3.91 31.35
CA ARG A 719 -14.98 -3.61 30.09
C ARG A 719 -15.23 -4.86 29.27
N GLU A 720 -14.33 -5.83 29.33
CA GLU A 720 -14.41 -7.06 28.56
C GLU A 720 -14.24 -8.26 29.50
N LEU A 721 -15.19 -9.19 29.44
CA LEU A 721 -15.20 -10.39 30.25
C LEU A 721 -15.54 -11.60 29.39
N ASN A 722 -14.68 -12.60 29.38
CA ASN A 722 -14.93 -13.88 28.71
C ASN A 722 -15.09 -14.99 29.75
N LEU A 723 -16.29 -15.58 29.82
CA LEU A 723 -16.65 -16.73 30.65
C LEU A 723 -17.09 -17.93 29.79
N GLY A 724 -16.80 -17.92 28.49
CA GLY A 724 -17.19 -18.98 27.55
C GLY A 724 -16.78 -20.38 28.00
N CYS A 725 -17.49 -21.41 27.57
CA CYS A 725 -17.20 -22.81 27.92
C CYS A 725 -17.11 -23.11 29.44
N ASN A 726 -17.84 -22.38 30.30
CA ASN A 726 -17.97 -22.70 31.74
C ASN A 726 -19.38 -23.24 32.07
N ASN A 727 -19.51 -24.00 33.17
CA ASN A 727 -20.79 -24.57 33.59
C ASN A 727 -21.51 -23.68 34.61
N LEU A 728 -21.88 -22.46 34.17
CA LEU A 728 -22.49 -21.47 35.05
C LEU A 728 -23.96 -21.76 35.38
N GLN A 729 -24.66 -22.57 34.58
CA GLN A 729 -26.10 -22.86 34.69
C GLN A 729 -27.00 -21.62 34.67
N ASP A 730 -28.31 -21.82 34.51
CA ASP A 730 -29.29 -20.72 34.49
C ASP A 730 -29.26 -19.88 35.77
N SER A 731 -29.07 -20.54 36.93
CA SER A 731 -28.98 -19.85 38.22
C SER A 731 -27.76 -18.95 38.33
N GLY A 732 -26.61 -19.35 37.78
CA GLY A 732 -25.40 -18.53 37.79
C GLY A 732 -25.50 -17.34 36.83
N VAL A 733 -26.10 -17.54 35.65
CA VAL A 733 -26.39 -16.44 34.72
C VAL A 733 -27.36 -15.44 35.36
N LYS A 734 -28.40 -15.92 36.06
CA LYS A 734 -29.33 -15.06 36.80
C LYS A 734 -28.63 -14.22 37.88
N SER A 735 -27.66 -14.79 38.61
CA SER A 735 -26.82 -14.03 39.54
C SER A 735 -26.00 -12.96 38.82
N LEU A 736 -25.39 -13.28 37.67
CA LEU A 736 -24.63 -12.31 36.87
C LEU A 736 -25.50 -11.15 36.37
N CYS A 737 -26.76 -11.41 35.97
CA CYS A 737 -27.70 -10.37 35.58
C CYS A 737 -27.85 -9.28 36.66
N ALA A 738 -27.89 -9.65 37.94
CA ALA A 738 -27.99 -8.68 39.04
C ALA A 738 -26.77 -7.72 39.10
N GLY A 739 -25.57 -8.21 38.76
CA GLY A 739 -24.37 -7.38 38.66
C GLY A 739 -24.37 -6.47 37.42
N LEU A 740 -24.90 -6.97 36.30
CA LEU A 740 -25.03 -6.23 35.03
C LEU A 740 -26.10 -5.14 35.09
N GLU A 741 -27.18 -5.34 35.85
CA GLU A 741 -28.24 -4.35 36.08
C GLU A 741 -27.78 -3.18 36.96
N SER A 742 -26.64 -3.30 37.65
CA SER A 742 -26.09 -2.23 38.46
C SER A 742 -25.77 -0.99 37.61
N PRO A 743 -26.16 0.22 38.03
CA PRO A 743 -25.81 1.47 37.34
C PRO A 743 -24.31 1.77 37.35
N HIS A 744 -23.53 0.97 38.08
CA HIS A 744 -22.08 1.07 38.17
C HIS A 744 -21.33 0.09 37.26
N CYS A 745 -22.01 -0.86 36.63
CA CYS A 745 -21.38 -1.81 35.72
C CYS A 745 -20.85 -1.07 34.47
N LYS A 746 -19.56 -1.26 34.16
CA LYS A 746 -18.89 -0.66 32.98
C LYS A 746 -18.63 -1.67 31.86
N LEU A 747 -19.13 -2.89 32.00
CA LEU A 747 -18.90 -3.98 31.07
C LEU A 747 -19.54 -3.64 29.71
N LYS A 748 -18.76 -3.79 28.65
CA LYS A 748 -19.17 -3.55 27.25
C LYS A 748 -19.36 -4.85 26.48
N THR A 749 -18.52 -5.83 26.80
CA THR A 749 -18.50 -7.13 26.12
C THR A 749 -18.51 -8.24 27.15
N LEU A 750 -19.47 -9.14 27.04
CA LEU A 750 -19.56 -10.37 27.80
C LEU A 750 -19.65 -11.54 26.83
N SER A 751 -18.69 -12.46 26.88
CA SER A 751 -18.74 -13.72 26.13
C SER A 751 -19.11 -14.86 27.06
N LEU A 752 -20.20 -15.57 26.76
CA LEU A 752 -20.68 -16.74 27.50
C LEU A 752 -20.68 -18.03 26.65
N TYR A 753 -20.41 -17.92 25.36
CA TYR A 753 -20.48 -19.03 24.41
C TYR A 753 -19.23 -19.90 24.41
#